data_AF-A0A7X9XA56-F1
#
_entry.id   AF-A0A7X9XA56-F1
#
_cell.length_a   1.000
_cell.length_b   1.000
_cell.length_c   1.000
_cell.angle_alpha   90.00
_cell.angle_beta   90.00
_cell.angle_gamma   90.00
#
_symmetry.space_group_name_H-M   'P 1'
#
loop_
_entity.id
_entity.type
_entity.pdbx_description
1 polymer ?
#
loop_
_entity_poly.entity_id
_entity_poly.type
_entity_poly.pdbx_seq_one_letter_code
_entity_poly.pdbx_strand_id
1 'polypeptide(L)'
;MRQYYYLMLAVLVSSIFNSSLFAQDIPLLLVGGGSEIKGGWSDEPYQWFVDQSENKKVAIISYAEVDDDWLKNYFLALGAEEVKDFKIDRTNANNADLISELRGYTAFFFKGGDQNKYYSYYKNSSFHQLLEDKITDGVVLGGTSAGMAILASIVYTAERGSLYPEDGFNNMDAKYFTFQNDFLNVLPNTLVDTHFAERGRLTRLMSMLAYWNIHNSNDNPIGIGVDDRTALCIDKTKVSTVYGTGAVSFITLNSTHNIAPSSPLQLKNNQITSCIHGQQYNLTNQLKLSADSISKLNNSKIHQNKVSLINGGEFEDYLQNSSKKTMVIYDQTTSIENTWGENVTLLNLKDLPTSQLEDFKKTLQEKEEFLLLPFGSQYITDFYDENSILNWVLNQMKSSTTQVYVFDEAIPFAGAIYASNLYANASAAYNGNLSYKEGLGLIEKMLIVNDIFKESDYSENLLGVLQEGLMTQDLQWTVGITEKSVTTFQVKEKQWEVDYSGESSSIVFENQSDHYSLANSKRAIVGYPSITSHVIFNNTTLLKEVSFEEYKPTFNSIIINDLKETNGIHFQWKNDQLIFQDLGDRKIQLIDFQGRLQNEFISSAQFIDLPIQSNIPMIIRAIDLNSGAQKTLKIKRN
;
A
#
# COMPACT_ATOMS: atom_id res chain seq x y z
N MET A 1 35.65 -57.01 -20.64
CA MET A 1 35.41 -56.55 -19.26
C MET A 1 36.30 -55.38 -18.79
N ARG A 2 37.52 -55.17 -19.32
CA ARG A 2 38.40 -54.06 -18.86
C ARG A 2 38.06 -52.66 -19.41
N GLN A 3 37.37 -52.53 -20.55
CA GLN A 3 36.99 -51.23 -21.13
C GLN A 3 35.72 -50.61 -20.54
N TYR A 4 34.84 -51.41 -19.93
CA TYR A 4 33.60 -50.90 -19.30
C TYR A 4 33.86 -50.24 -17.93
N TYR A 5 34.95 -50.61 -17.23
CA TYR A 5 35.30 -50.00 -15.96
C TYR A 5 35.87 -48.58 -16.10
N TYR A 6 36.56 -48.26 -17.20
CA TYR A 6 37.08 -46.90 -17.42
C TYR A 6 35.99 -45.90 -17.84
N LEU A 7 34.97 -46.35 -18.59
CA LEU A 7 33.83 -45.48 -18.92
C LEU A 7 32.93 -45.22 -17.72
N MET A 8 32.70 -46.20 -16.84
CA MET A 8 31.96 -45.97 -15.59
C MET A 8 32.71 -45.09 -14.60
N LEU A 9 34.05 -45.20 -14.51
CA LEU A 9 34.84 -44.32 -13.63
C LEU A 9 34.90 -42.88 -14.16
N ALA A 10 34.94 -42.68 -15.48
CA ALA A 10 34.91 -41.33 -16.07
C ALA A 10 33.55 -40.65 -15.90
N VAL A 11 32.44 -41.40 -15.95
CA VAL A 11 31.09 -40.87 -15.71
C VAL A 11 30.82 -40.64 -14.21
N LEU A 12 31.39 -41.45 -13.31
CA LEU A 12 31.29 -41.20 -11.86
C LEU A 12 32.19 -40.06 -11.36
N VAL A 13 33.35 -39.82 -11.98
CA VAL A 13 34.24 -38.70 -11.58
C VAL A 13 33.82 -37.37 -12.20
N SER A 14 33.14 -37.38 -13.35
CA SER A 14 32.54 -36.15 -13.94
C SER A 14 31.19 -35.75 -13.32
N SER A 15 30.53 -36.65 -12.58
CA SER A 15 29.29 -36.33 -11.84
C SER A 15 29.52 -35.92 -10.37
N ILE A 16 30.78 -35.90 -9.90
CA ILE A 16 31.17 -35.36 -8.58
C ILE A 16 31.67 -33.90 -8.68
N PHE A 17 31.83 -33.35 -9.89
CA PHE A 17 32.00 -31.91 -10.12
C PHE A 17 30.73 -31.29 -10.73
N ASN A 18 29.55 -31.68 -10.24
CA ASN A 18 28.50 -30.69 -10.10
C ASN A 18 28.92 -29.87 -8.87
N SER A 19 29.68 -28.80 -9.10
CA SER A 19 29.68 -27.66 -8.19
C SER A 19 28.23 -27.19 -8.12
N SER A 20 27.49 -27.78 -7.19
CA SER A 20 26.41 -27.09 -6.52
C SER A 20 27.08 -25.83 -6.01
N LEU A 21 26.94 -24.76 -6.78
CA LEU A 21 27.24 -23.40 -6.38
C LEU A 21 26.30 -23.13 -5.21
N PHE A 22 26.66 -23.62 -4.03
CA PHE A 22 26.12 -23.12 -2.79
C PHE A 22 26.38 -21.62 -2.85
N ALA A 23 25.32 -20.82 -2.84
CA ALA A 23 25.46 -19.40 -2.68
C ALA A 23 26.37 -19.16 -1.48
N GLN A 24 27.47 -18.47 -1.69
CA GLN A 24 28.41 -18.23 -0.60
C GLN A 24 27.77 -17.25 0.38
N ASP A 25 27.90 -17.59 1.65
CA ASP A 25 27.34 -16.89 2.79
C ASP A 25 28.18 -15.65 3.11
N ILE A 26 28.23 -14.71 2.17
CA ILE A 26 28.84 -13.40 2.36
C ILE A 26 27.83 -12.37 2.86
N PRO A 27 28.27 -11.35 3.63
CA PRO A 27 27.41 -10.24 4.00
C PRO A 27 27.16 -9.31 2.80
N LEU A 28 25.97 -8.74 2.73
CA LEU A 28 25.55 -7.83 1.66
C LEU A 28 24.94 -6.55 2.22
N LEU A 29 25.27 -5.40 1.64
CA LEU A 29 24.60 -4.13 1.87
C LEU A 29 23.84 -3.69 0.61
N LEU A 30 22.51 -3.78 0.63
CA LEU A 30 21.66 -3.35 -0.47
C LEU A 30 21.05 -1.98 -0.16
N VAL A 31 21.32 -0.95 -0.96
CA VAL A 31 20.83 0.42 -0.71
C VAL A 31 19.92 0.88 -1.85
N GLY A 32 18.70 1.28 -1.51
CA GLY A 32 17.67 1.64 -2.48
C GLY A 32 17.95 2.94 -3.25
N GLY A 33 18.85 3.79 -2.76
CA GLY A 33 19.21 5.06 -3.36
C GLY A 33 18.96 6.23 -2.43
N GLY A 34 18.94 7.44 -3.00
CA GLY A 34 18.95 8.70 -2.23
C GLY A 34 20.33 9.02 -1.66
N SER A 35 20.60 10.30 -1.44
CA SER A 35 21.90 10.74 -0.92
C SER A 35 22.12 10.24 0.51
N GLU A 36 23.33 9.74 0.74
CA GLU A 36 23.85 9.43 2.07
C GLU A 36 23.97 10.72 2.90
N ILE A 37 23.80 10.61 4.21
CA ILE A 37 23.80 11.74 5.13
C ILE A 37 24.61 11.35 6.37
N LYS A 38 25.75 12.02 6.57
CA LYS A 38 26.54 11.88 7.80
C LYS A 38 25.75 12.37 9.01
N GLY A 39 25.68 11.55 10.06
CA GLY A 39 24.81 11.78 11.23
C GLY A 39 23.33 11.49 10.95
N GLY A 40 23.03 10.81 9.84
CA GLY A 40 21.67 10.55 9.37
C GLY A 40 21.41 9.07 9.14
N TRP A 41 20.44 8.79 8.27
CA TRP A 41 19.89 7.45 8.02
C TRP A 41 20.93 6.41 7.56
N SER A 42 22.02 6.85 6.92
CA SER A 42 23.01 5.99 6.29
C SER A 42 24.16 5.58 7.21
N ASP A 43 24.33 6.20 8.37
CA ASP A 43 25.50 5.94 9.23
C ASP A 43 25.56 4.48 9.68
N GLU A 44 24.49 3.98 10.30
CA GLU A 44 24.42 2.62 10.82
C GLU A 44 24.63 1.53 9.75
N PRO A 45 23.91 1.52 8.61
CA PRO A 45 24.09 0.47 7.61
C PRO A 45 25.47 0.52 6.93
N TYR A 46 26.05 1.71 6.74
CA TYR A 46 27.38 1.84 6.12
C TYR A 46 28.50 1.48 7.11
N GLN A 47 28.34 1.83 8.39
CA GLN A 47 29.23 1.37 9.47
C GLN A 47 29.19 -0.15 9.57
N TRP A 48 27.99 -0.74 9.56
CA TRP A 48 27.82 -2.19 9.56
C TRP A 48 28.58 -2.85 8.41
N PHE A 49 28.49 -2.29 7.19
CA PHE A 49 29.22 -2.78 6.03
C PHE A 49 30.75 -2.73 6.22
N VAL A 50 31.28 -1.64 6.79
CA VAL A 50 32.71 -1.55 7.15
C VAL A 50 33.09 -2.61 8.18
N ASP A 51 32.25 -2.84 9.18
CA ASP A 51 32.52 -3.80 10.25
C ASP A 51 32.43 -5.27 9.79
N GLN A 52 31.78 -5.52 8.65
CA GLN A 52 31.81 -6.83 7.99
C GLN A 52 33.13 -7.10 7.23
N SER A 53 33.93 -6.07 6.94
CA SER A 53 35.19 -6.19 6.21
C SER A 53 36.32 -6.62 7.16
N GLU A 54 37.01 -7.73 6.82
CA GLU A 54 38.07 -8.32 7.64
C GLU A 54 39.21 -7.34 7.95
N ASN A 55 39.66 -6.59 6.93
CA ASN A 55 40.75 -5.61 7.07
C ASN A 55 40.27 -4.15 7.01
N LYS A 56 38.95 -3.93 7.02
CA LYS A 56 38.30 -2.62 6.91
C LYS A 56 38.80 -1.75 5.74
N LYS A 57 39.34 -2.37 4.67
CA LYS A 57 39.74 -1.70 3.44
C LYS A 57 38.61 -1.74 2.43
N VAL A 58 38.09 -0.55 2.11
CA VAL A 58 36.93 -0.37 1.23
C VAL A 58 37.36 0.11 -0.15
N ALA A 59 37.02 -0.67 -1.17
CA ALA A 59 37.12 -0.28 -2.58
C ALA A 59 35.77 0.28 -3.03
N ILE A 60 35.73 1.57 -3.36
CA ILE A 60 34.56 2.21 -3.95
C ILE A 60 34.66 2.03 -5.47
N ILE A 61 33.71 1.30 -6.07
CA ILE A 61 33.72 0.96 -7.48
C ILE A 61 32.73 1.86 -8.24
N SER A 62 33.20 2.46 -9.32
CA SER A 62 32.37 3.19 -10.29
C SER A 62 32.82 2.93 -11.72
N TYR A 63 31.91 3.00 -12.69
CA TYR A 63 32.28 3.02 -14.11
C TYR A 63 32.62 4.41 -14.63
N ALA A 64 32.42 5.45 -13.82
CA ALA A 64 32.68 6.84 -14.17
C ALA A 64 33.74 7.43 -13.23
N GLU A 65 34.28 8.59 -13.61
CA GLU A 65 35.13 9.37 -12.71
C GLU A 65 34.34 9.75 -11.46
N VAL A 66 35.04 9.78 -10.33
CA VAL A 66 34.50 10.24 -9.06
C VAL A 66 35.07 11.64 -8.80
N ASP A 67 34.21 12.65 -8.88
CA ASP A 67 34.62 14.06 -8.83
C ASP A 67 34.73 14.62 -7.40
N ASP A 68 34.42 13.81 -6.37
CA ASP A 68 34.47 14.23 -4.97
C ASP A 68 34.97 13.11 -4.04
N ASP A 69 35.64 13.53 -2.97
CA ASP A 69 36.16 12.63 -1.93
C ASP A 69 35.14 12.38 -0.80
N TRP A 70 33.87 12.77 -0.97
CA TRP A 70 32.92 12.77 0.15
C TRP A 70 32.66 11.35 0.65
N LEU A 71 32.35 10.40 -0.25
CA LEU A 71 32.03 9.02 0.12
C LEU A 71 33.26 8.30 0.71
N LYS A 72 34.44 8.57 0.17
CA LYS A 72 35.73 8.08 0.69
C LYS A 72 35.93 8.54 2.15
N ASN A 73 35.80 9.85 2.39
CA ASN A 73 35.94 10.43 3.73
C ASN A 73 34.83 9.97 4.67
N TYR A 74 33.65 9.67 4.14
CA TYR A 74 32.52 9.15 4.91
C TYR A 74 32.81 7.75 5.43
N PHE A 75 33.24 6.80 4.58
CA PHE A 75 33.65 5.47 5.05
C PHE A 75 34.82 5.51 6.04
N LEU A 76 35.80 6.39 5.83
CA LEU A 76 36.88 6.60 6.82
C LEU A 76 36.34 7.09 8.17
N ALA A 77 35.36 7.99 8.16
CA ALA A 77 34.70 8.47 9.38
C ALA A 77 33.87 7.38 10.08
N LEU A 78 33.40 6.38 9.31
CA LEU A 78 32.74 5.16 9.80
C LEU A 78 33.75 4.03 10.08
N GLY A 79 35.00 4.36 10.39
CA GLY A 79 35.98 3.40 10.91
C GLY A 79 36.63 2.49 9.87
N ALA A 80 36.55 2.81 8.57
CA ALA A 80 37.39 2.14 7.57
C ALA A 80 38.87 2.49 7.78
N GLU A 81 39.77 1.51 7.60
CA GLU A 81 41.22 1.73 7.73
C GLU A 81 41.81 2.36 6.48
N GLU A 82 41.29 1.97 5.31
CA GLU A 82 41.72 2.49 4.01
C GLU A 82 40.50 2.54 3.09
N VAL A 83 40.35 3.63 2.35
CA VAL A 83 39.27 3.76 1.36
C VAL A 83 39.86 4.35 0.08
N LYS A 84 39.57 3.71 -1.06
CA LYS A 84 40.02 4.18 -2.37
C LYS A 84 38.92 4.06 -3.41
N ASP A 85 38.80 5.10 -4.24
CA ASP A 85 37.96 5.09 -5.43
C ASP A 85 38.66 4.39 -6.59
N PHE A 86 37.94 3.47 -7.22
CA PHE A 86 38.36 2.73 -8.39
C PHE A 86 37.38 2.97 -9.52
N LYS A 87 37.82 3.72 -10.52
CA LYS A 87 37.13 3.79 -11.80
C LYS A 87 37.46 2.53 -12.62
N ILE A 88 36.45 1.71 -12.85
CA ILE A 88 36.55 0.50 -13.67
C ILE A 88 35.51 0.60 -14.78
N ASP A 89 35.97 0.72 -16.02
CA ASP A 89 35.13 0.74 -17.22
C ASP A 89 35.58 -0.33 -18.22
N ARG A 90 34.95 -0.36 -19.39
CA ARG A 90 35.25 -1.34 -20.45
C ARG A 90 36.74 -1.37 -20.85
N THR A 91 37.45 -0.26 -20.73
CA THR A 91 38.84 -0.12 -21.20
C THR A 91 39.86 -0.69 -20.23
N ASN A 92 39.54 -0.76 -18.92
CA ASN A 92 40.50 -1.15 -17.88
C ASN A 92 40.03 -2.30 -16.99
N ALA A 93 38.84 -2.87 -17.18
CA ALA A 93 38.35 -4.04 -16.42
C ALA A 93 39.25 -5.31 -16.50
N ASN A 94 40.20 -5.34 -17.46
CA ASN A 94 41.23 -6.37 -17.61
C ASN A 94 42.65 -5.91 -17.28
N ASN A 95 42.82 -4.73 -16.69
CA ASN A 95 44.14 -4.19 -16.37
C ASN A 95 44.76 -4.95 -15.17
N ALA A 96 45.91 -5.60 -15.37
CA ALA A 96 46.52 -6.45 -14.36
C ALA A 96 46.98 -5.69 -13.10
N ASP A 97 47.46 -4.45 -13.23
CA ASP A 97 47.92 -3.65 -12.09
C ASP A 97 46.75 -3.24 -11.21
N LEU A 98 45.64 -2.82 -11.82
CA LEU A 98 44.37 -2.53 -11.15
C LEU A 98 43.86 -3.75 -10.37
N ILE A 99 43.83 -4.92 -11.01
CA ILE A 99 43.40 -6.17 -10.37
C ILE A 99 44.32 -6.54 -9.21
N SER A 100 45.63 -6.39 -9.38
CA SER A 100 46.62 -6.64 -8.33
C SER A 100 46.38 -5.75 -7.11
N GLU A 101 46.11 -4.45 -7.33
CA GLU A 101 45.80 -3.51 -6.25
C GLU A 101 44.50 -3.88 -5.51
N LEU A 102 43.43 -4.19 -6.26
CA LEU A 102 42.12 -4.54 -5.69
C LEU A 102 42.16 -5.82 -4.82
N ARG A 103 43.17 -6.69 -4.98
CA ARG A 103 43.36 -7.85 -4.10
C ARG A 103 43.62 -7.47 -2.65
N GLY A 104 44.07 -6.24 -2.36
CA GLY A 104 44.25 -5.75 -0.99
C GLY A 104 42.96 -5.44 -0.23
N TYR A 105 41.82 -5.34 -0.92
CA TYR A 105 40.55 -4.90 -0.35
C TYR A 105 39.65 -6.08 0.03
N THR A 106 38.85 -5.91 1.09
CA THR A 106 37.88 -6.92 1.57
C THR A 106 36.45 -6.39 1.71
N ALA A 107 36.22 -5.12 1.37
CA ALA A 107 34.91 -4.50 1.18
C ALA A 107 34.83 -3.88 -0.21
N PHE A 108 33.81 -4.19 -0.99
CA PHE A 108 33.57 -3.58 -2.31
C PHE A 108 32.20 -2.91 -2.32
N PHE A 109 32.20 -1.59 -2.51
CA PHE A 109 30.99 -0.78 -2.57
C PHE A 109 30.75 -0.22 -3.97
N PHE A 110 29.66 -0.61 -4.62
CA PHE A 110 29.31 -0.16 -5.98
C PHE A 110 28.42 1.09 -5.93
N LYS A 111 28.86 2.20 -6.56
CA LYS A 111 28.10 3.45 -6.61
C LYS A 111 26.83 3.34 -7.46
N GLY A 112 25.93 4.30 -7.33
CA GLY A 112 24.79 4.47 -8.24
C GLY A 112 25.19 4.80 -9.67
N GLY A 113 24.24 4.74 -10.61
CA GLY A 113 24.50 4.95 -12.02
C GLY A 113 23.58 4.15 -12.93
N ASP A 114 24.16 3.52 -13.94
CA ASP A 114 23.54 2.68 -14.96
C ASP A 114 23.97 1.22 -14.75
N GLN A 115 23.01 0.37 -14.37
CA GLN A 115 23.28 -1.04 -14.06
C GLN A 115 23.66 -1.87 -15.30
N ASN A 116 23.27 -1.46 -16.51
CA ASN A 116 23.74 -2.09 -17.74
C ASN A 116 25.24 -1.85 -17.96
N LYS A 117 25.76 -0.68 -17.59
CA LYS A 117 27.21 -0.41 -17.68
C LYS A 117 27.98 -1.30 -16.73
N TYR A 118 27.55 -1.42 -15.48
CA TYR A 118 28.18 -2.33 -14.53
C TYR A 118 28.20 -3.77 -15.03
N TYR A 119 27.04 -4.30 -15.45
CA TYR A 119 26.96 -5.65 -16.00
C TYR A 119 27.86 -5.81 -17.25
N SER A 120 27.68 -4.98 -18.27
CA SER A 120 28.35 -5.14 -19.57
C SER A 120 29.84 -4.82 -19.57
N TYR A 121 30.34 -4.03 -18.62
CA TYR A 121 31.76 -3.72 -18.52
C TYR A 121 32.52 -4.78 -17.75
N TYR A 122 31.87 -5.40 -16.75
CA TYR A 122 32.56 -6.29 -15.81
C TYR A 122 32.40 -7.74 -16.20
N LYS A 123 31.23 -8.16 -16.70
CA LYS A 123 30.98 -9.55 -17.07
C LYS A 123 32.08 -10.09 -18.00
N ASN A 124 32.62 -11.25 -17.64
CA ASN A 124 33.70 -11.95 -18.35
C ASN A 124 35.04 -11.18 -18.42
N SER A 125 35.27 -10.21 -17.53
CA SER A 125 36.56 -9.54 -17.35
C SER A 125 37.39 -10.13 -16.20
N SER A 126 38.65 -9.73 -16.10
CA SER A 126 39.51 -10.07 -14.96
C SER A 126 38.99 -9.48 -13.65
N PHE A 127 38.27 -8.34 -13.70
CA PHE A 127 37.61 -7.78 -12.52
C PHE A 127 36.44 -8.66 -12.04
N HIS A 128 35.66 -9.22 -12.96
CA HIS A 128 34.62 -10.18 -12.59
C HIS A 128 35.20 -11.46 -11.98
N GLN A 129 36.29 -12.00 -12.55
CA GLN A 129 36.99 -13.13 -11.92
C GLN A 129 37.52 -12.78 -10.53
N LEU A 130 38.07 -11.56 -10.35
CA LEU A 130 38.52 -11.11 -9.04
C LEU A 130 37.35 -11.06 -8.03
N LEU A 131 36.18 -10.59 -8.42
CA LEU A 131 35.01 -10.57 -7.54
C LEU A 131 34.61 -11.99 -7.13
N GLU A 132 34.57 -12.94 -8.06
CA GLU A 132 34.29 -14.37 -7.76
C GLU A 132 35.32 -14.98 -6.79
N ASP A 133 36.62 -14.69 -7.00
CA ASP A 133 37.68 -15.10 -6.07
C ASP A 133 37.43 -14.51 -4.66
N LYS A 134 37.09 -13.21 -4.60
CA LYS A 134 36.83 -12.49 -3.33
C LYS A 134 35.58 -12.97 -2.62
N ILE A 135 34.54 -13.32 -3.36
CA ILE A 135 33.32 -13.93 -2.83
C ILE A 135 33.68 -15.25 -2.12
N THR A 136 34.58 -16.04 -2.71
CA THR A 136 35.11 -17.28 -2.10
C THR A 136 35.92 -17.02 -0.84
N ASP A 137 36.65 -15.90 -0.79
CA ASP A 137 37.40 -15.48 0.39
C ASP A 137 36.54 -14.86 1.51
N GLY A 138 35.22 -14.69 1.30
CA GLY A 138 34.31 -14.15 2.32
C GLY A 138 34.25 -12.62 2.40
N VAL A 139 34.51 -11.93 1.28
CA VAL A 139 34.37 -10.47 1.11
C VAL A 139 32.99 -9.95 1.54
N VAL A 140 32.88 -8.67 1.89
CA VAL A 140 31.58 -7.99 1.95
C VAL A 140 31.34 -7.18 0.67
N LEU A 141 30.14 -7.32 0.09
CA LEU A 141 29.72 -6.53 -1.07
C LEU A 141 28.57 -5.59 -0.69
N GLY A 142 28.57 -4.39 -1.25
CA GLY A 142 27.52 -3.42 -1.03
C GLY A 142 27.30 -2.55 -2.24
N GLY A 143 26.12 -1.94 -2.37
CA GLY A 143 25.89 -1.01 -3.46
C GLY A 143 24.61 -0.22 -3.32
N THR A 144 24.59 0.94 -3.98
CA THR A 144 23.43 1.86 -4.00
C THR A 144 22.86 1.98 -5.39
N SER A 145 21.53 1.95 -5.50
CA SER A 145 20.81 2.07 -6.78
C SER A 145 21.33 1.05 -7.83
N ALA A 146 21.90 1.48 -8.95
CA ALA A 146 22.46 0.56 -9.95
C ALA A 146 23.54 -0.39 -9.39
N GLY A 147 24.32 0.05 -8.39
CA GLY A 147 25.28 -0.82 -7.71
C GLY A 147 24.63 -1.92 -6.89
N MET A 148 23.42 -1.68 -6.35
CA MET A 148 22.60 -2.70 -5.69
C MET A 148 22.06 -3.73 -6.69
N ALA A 149 21.62 -3.26 -7.87
CA ALA A 149 20.97 -4.08 -8.88
C ALA A 149 21.83 -5.26 -9.37
N ILE A 150 23.15 -5.08 -9.42
CA ILE A 150 24.10 -6.11 -9.86
C ILE A 150 24.47 -7.15 -8.78
N LEU A 151 24.01 -6.96 -7.54
CA LEU A 151 24.24 -7.91 -6.44
C LEU A 151 23.15 -8.99 -6.35
N ALA A 152 22.04 -8.82 -7.06
CA ALA A 152 21.03 -9.85 -7.22
C ALA A 152 21.49 -10.93 -8.21
N SER A 153 21.04 -12.18 -8.01
CA SER A 153 21.30 -13.24 -8.99
C SER A 153 20.59 -12.98 -10.32
N ILE A 154 19.44 -12.32 -10.30
CA ILE A 154 18.71 -11.87 -11.50
C ILE A 154 18.90 -10.36 -11.63
N VAL A 155 19.79 -9.96 -12.53
CA VAL A 155 20.14 -8.57 -12.79
C VAL A 155 19.17 -7.97 -13.80
N TYR A 156 18.34 -7.01 -13.37
CA TYR A 156 17.55 -6.20 -14.28
C TYR A 156 18.44 -5.13 -14.94
N THR A 157 18.86 -5.34 -16.19
CA THR A 157 19.88 -4.49 -16.84
C THR A 157 19.31 -3.16 -17.33
N ALA A 158 18.02 -3.10 -17.68
CA ALA A 158 17.40 -1.94 -18.32
C ALA A 158 18.12 -1.49 -19.63
N GLU A 159 18.79 -2.41 -20.32
CA GLU A 159 19.63 -2.09 -21.49
C GLU A 159 18.84 -1.50 -22.68
N ARG A 160 17.51 -1.69 -22.69
CA ARG A 160 16.57 -1.16 -23.70
C ARG A 160 15.70 -0.01 -23.15
N GLY A 161 16.09 0.57 -22.02
CA GLY A 161 15.30 1.52 -21.25
C GLY A 161 14.66 0.88 -20.03
N SER A 162 14.24 1.73 -19.09
CA SER A 162 13.57 1.34 -17.85
C SER A 162 12.11 0.93 -18.12
N LEU A 163 11.68 -0.16 -17.52
CA LEU A 163 10.28 -0.57 -17.43
C LEU A 163 9.54 0.41 -16.50
N TYR A 164 8.43 0.98 -16.95
CA TYR A 164 7.56 1.77 -16.10
C TYR A 164 6.51 0.88 -15.39
N PRO A 165 5.99 1.30 -14.23
CA PRO A 165 4.95 0.58 -13.48
C PRO A 165 3.75 0.12 -14.32
N GLU A 166 3.25 0.99 -15.19
CA GLU A 166 2.09 0.72 -16.05
C GLU A 166 2.43 -0.27 -17.19
N ASP A 167 3.58 -0.10 -17.85
CA ASP A 167 4.00 -0.94 -18.98
C ASP A 167 3.98 -2.44 -18.61
N GLY A 168 4.49 -2.77 -17.42
CA GLY A 168 4.58 -4.14 -16.96
C GLY A 168 3.23 -4.75 -16.57
N PHE A 169 2.21 -3.94 -16.31
CA PHE A 169 0.84 -4.42 -16.11
C PHE A 169 0.09 -4.55 -17.44
N ASN A 170 0.37 -3.69 -18.42
CA ASN A 170 -0.34 -3.67 -19.70
C ASN A 170 0.19 -4.70 -20.72
N ASN A 171 1.49 -4.98 -20.71
CA ASN A 171 2.08 -5.83 -21.73
C ASN A 171 3.29 -6.63 -21.21
N MET A 172 3.11 -7.95 -21.06
CA MET A 172 4.18 -8.85 -20.64
C MET A 172 5.23 -9.11 -21.73
N ASP A 173 5.05 -8.64 -22.96
CA ASP A 173 6.04 -8.64 -24.05
C ASP A 173 6.74 -7.28 -24.21
N ALA A 174 6.61 -6.36 -23.25
CA ALA A 174 7.26 -5.06 -23.29
C ALA A 174 8.79 -5.22 -23.46
N LYS A 175 9.37 -4.47 -24.40
CA LYS A 175 10.81 -4.54 -24.73
C LYS A 175 11.75 -4.21 -23.56
N TYR A 176 11.21 -3.68 -22.47
CA TYR A 176 11.95 -3.23 -21.29
C TYR A 176 12.25 -4.35 -20.30
N PHE A 177 11.62 -5.52 -20.42
CA PHE A 177 11.97 -6.72 -19.67
C PHE A 177 13.34 -7.24 -20.14
N THR A 178 14.38 -6.82 -19.43
CA THR A 178 15.79 -7.08 -19.79
C THR A 178 16.52 -7.60 -18.57
N PHE A 179 16.85 -8.90 -18.60
CA PHE A 179 17.39 -9.62 -17.45
C PHE A 179 18.62 -10.41 -17.84
N GLN A 180 19.54 -10.55 -16.89
CA GLN A 180 20.72 -11.40 -16.98
C GLN A 180 20.90 -12.13 -15.65
N ASN A 181 21.38 -13.37 -15.67
CA ASN A 181 21.52 -14.20 -14.47
C ASN A 181 22.87 -14.91 -14.35
N ASP A 182 23.87 -14.40 -15.07
CA ASP A 182 25.19 -15.00 -15.17
C ASP A 182 26.30 -14.10 -14.60
N PHE A 183 25.97 -13.09 -13.81
CA PHE A 183 26.96 -12.20 -13.21
C PHE A 183 27.46 -12.72 -11.85
N LEU A 184 26.86 -12.31 -10.74
CA LEU A 184 27.24 -12.77 -9.39
C LEU A 184 26.12 -13.64 -8.80
N ASN A 185 26.48 -14.69 -8.05
CA ASN A 185 25.52 -15.56 -7.36
C ASN A 185 25.56 -15.41 -5.83
N VAL A 186 25.65 -14.16 -5.34
CA VAL A 186 25.77 -13.83 -3.90
C VAL A 186 24.42 -13.76 -3.18
N LEU A 187 23.36 -13.43 -3.93
CA LEU A 187 21.98 -13.38 -3.47
C LEU A 187 21.10 -14.24 -4.40
N PRO A 188 21.15 -15.58 -4.24
CA PRO A 188 20.55 -16.52 -5.17
C PRO A 188 19.02 -16.40 -5.20
N ASN A 189 18.44 -16.67 -6.35
CA ASN A 189 17.00 -16.68 -6.58
C ASN A 189 16.28 -15.38 -6.14
N THR A 190 16.93 -14.24 -6.39
CA THR A 190 16.36 -12.92 -6.10
C THR A 190 16.40 -11.99 -7.30
N LEU A 191 15.44 -11.08 -7.33
CA LEU A 191 15.36 -9.93 -8.23
C LEU A 191 15.14 -8.69 -7.37
N VAL A 192 16.00 -7.69 -7.51
CA VAL A 192 15.94 -6.47 -6.69
C VAL A 192 15.48 -5.27 -7.50
N ASP A 193 14.78 -4.32 -6.86
CA ASP A 193 14.51 -3.00 -7.43
C ASP A 193 14.81 -1.91 -6.40
N THR A 194 15.15 -0.73 -6.91
CA THR A 194 15.64 0.43 -6.16
C THR A 194 14.70 1.60 -6.36
N HIS A 195 14.85 2.65 -5.57
CA HIS A 195 14.01 3.84 -5.64
C HIS A 195 12.51 3.47 -5.65
N PHE A 196 12.14 2.61 -4.71
CA PHE A 196 11.00 1.72 -4.86
C PHE A 196 9.65 2.41 -4.65
N ALA A 197 9.32 2.82 -3.42
CA ALA A 197 8.07 3.50 -3.12
C ALA A 197 7.94 4.84 -3.87
N GLU A 198 9.00 5.65 -3.90
CA GLU A 198 8.94 7.02 -4.45
C GLU A 198 8.78 7.09 -5.97
N ARG A 199 8.95 5.96 -6.66
CA ARG A 199 8.67 5.82 -8.10
C ARG A 199 7.55 4.83 -8.39
N GLY A 200 6.79 4.43 -7.38
CA GLY A 200 5.67 3.49 -7.51
C GLY A 200 6.05 2.14 -8.14
N ARG A 201 7.24 1.60 -7.82
CA ARG A 201 7.80 0.43 -8.53
C ARG A 201 7.29 -0.92 -8.05
N LEU A 202 6.29 -0.97 -7.18
CA LEU A 202 5.68 -2.22 -6.73
C LEU A 202 5.12 -3.06 -7.89
N THR A 203 4.29 -2.44 -8.73
CA THR A 203 3.66 -3.12 -9.87
C THR A 203 4.68 -3.54 -10.92
N ARG A 204 5.71 -2.71 -11.12
CA ARG A 204 6.89 -3.02 -11.93
C ARG A 204 7.62 -4.27 -11.40
N LEU A 205 7.94 -4.34 -10.10
CA LEU A 205 8.64 -5.49 -9.55
C LEU A 205 7.80 -6.77 -9.65
N MET A 206 6.49 -6.70 -9.39
CA MET A 206 5.57 -7.82 -9.58
C MET A 206 5.56 -8.33 -11.03
N SER A 207 5.53 -7.42 -12.01
CA SER A 207 5.58 -7.81 -13.43
C SER A 207 6.94 -8.37 -13.85
N MET A 208 8.06 -7.88 -13.30
CA MET A 208 9.39 -8.46 -13.55
C MET A 208 9.48 -9.90 -13.04
N LEU A 209 8.97 -10.18 -11.84
CA LEU A 209 8.90 -11.55 -11.29
C LEU A 209 8.02 -12.46 -12.16
N ALA A 210 6.86 -11.95 -12.59
CA ALA A 210 5.94 -12.66 -13.46
C ALA A 210 6.60 -13.02 -14.80
N TYR A 211 7.26 -12.04 -15.43
CA TYR A 211 8.00 -12.23 -16.67
C TYR A 211 9.10 -13.28 -16.52
N TRP A 212 9.85 -13.22 -15.42
CA TRP A 212 10.88 -14.21 -15.13
C TRP A 212 10.30 -15.63 -15.05
N ASN A 213 9.19 -15.82 -14.32
CA ASN A 213 8.55 -17.12 -14.17
C ASN A 213 7.98 -17.69 -15.48
N ILE A 214 7.56 -16.84 -16.42
CA ILE A 214 7.15 -17.27 -17.78
C ILE A 214 8.33 -17.91 -18.53
N HIS A 215 9.53 -17.33 -18.41
CA HIS A 215 10.68 -17.71 -19.22
C HIS A 215 11.63 -18.68 -18.52
N ASN A 216 11.54 -18.78 -17.18
CA ASN A 216 12.37 -19.63 -16.32
C ASN A 216 11.47 -20.35 -15.31
N SER A 217 10.53 -21.15 -15.84
CA SER A 217 9.52 -21.86 -15.07
C SER A 217 10.18 -22.93 -14.18
N ASN A 218 10.58 -22.57 -12.96
CA ASN A 218 10.92 -23.41 -11.80
C ASN A 218 11.64 -22.59 -10.69
N ASP A 219 12.08 -21.36 -10.98
CA ASP A 219 12.90 -20.59 -10.04
C ASP A 219 12.07 -19.89 -8.95
N ASN A 220 10.91 -19.32 -9.30
CA ASN A 220 10.04 -18.52 -8.42
C ASN A 220 10.83 -17.58 -7.47
N PRO A 221 11.53 -16.57 -8.02
CA PRO A 221 12.41 -15.73 -7.25
C PRO A 221 11.66 -14.83 -6.27
N ILE A 222 12.38 -14.40 -5.22
CA ILE A 222 11.90 -13.37 -4.30
C ILE A 222 12.20 -12.00 -4.91
N GLY A 223 11.19 -11.15 -5.02
CA GLY A 223 11.37 -9.73 -5.32
C GLY A 223 11.73 -8.95 -4.07
N ILE A 224 12.75 -8.11 -4.14
CA ILE A 224 13.15 -7.22 -3.04
C ILE A 224 13.15 -5.77 -3.53
N GLY A 225 12.16 -5.00 -3.12
CA GLY A 225 12.09 -3.57 -3.39
C GLY A 225 12.65 -2.77 -2.21
N VAL A 226 13.64 -1.91 -2.46
CA VAL A 226 14.26 -1.06 -1.44
C VAL A 226 13.98 0.41 -1.75
N ASP A 227 13.30 1.11 -0.83
CA ASP A 227 12.99 2.54 -0.95
C ASP A 227 14.26 3.41 -0.93
N ASP A 228 14.17 4.67 -1.41
CA ASP A 228 15.24 5.64 -1.15
C ASP A 228 15.49 5.82 0.34
N ARG A 229 16.72 6.22 0.67
CA ARG A 229 17.19 6.45 2.04
C ARG A 229 16.91 5.27 2.97
N THR A 230 17.04 4.07 2.42
CA THR A 230 16.77 2.79 3.08
C THR A 230 17.81 1.77 2.63
N ALA A 231 18.23 0.93 3.56
CA ALA A 231 19.23 -0.11 3.33
C ALA A 231 18.77 -1.45 3.94
N LEU A 232 19.12 -2.55 3.26
CA LEU A 232 18.99 -3.90 3.74
C LEU A 232 20.38 -4.48 3.99
N CYS A 233 20.73 -4.72 5.25
CA CYS A 233 21.97 -5.37 5.64
C CYS A 233 21.70 -6.87 5.82
N ILE A 234 22.29 -7.72 4.99
CA ILE A 234 22.12 -9.18 5.01
C ILE A 234 23.38 -9.81 5.58
N ASP A 235 23.27 -10.52 6.70
CA ASP A 235 24.42 -11.20 7.29
C ASP A 235 24.71 -12.57 6.62
N LYS A 236 25.79 -13.22 7.08
CA LYS A 236 26.20 -14.55 6.59
C LYS A 236 25.15 -15.65 6.83
N THR A 237 24.22 -15.45 7.76
CA THR A 237 23.12 -16.38 8.04
C THR A 237 21.87 -16.11 7.21
N LYS A 238 21.93 -15.16 6.27
CA LYS A 238 20.82 -14.69 5.43
C LYS A 238 19.67 -14.10 6.24
N VAL A 239 19.95 -13.69 7.48
CA VAL A 239 19.07 -12.80 8.24
C VAL A 239 19.42 -11.38 7.83
N SER A 240 18.38 -10.65 7.43
CA SER A 240 18.50 -9.28 6.97
C SER A 240 17.90 -8.32 7.98
N THR A 241 18.49 -7.14 8.13
CA THR A 241 18.02 -6.04 8.99
C THR A 241 17.86 -4.77 8.14
N VAL A 242 16.71 -4.12 8.26
CA VAL A 242 16.41 -2.87 7.55
C VAL A 242 16.90 -1.67 8.35
N TYR A 243 17.48 -0.68 7.66
CA TYR A 243 17.85 0.62 8.20
C TYR A 243 17.32 1.74 7.31
N GLY A 244 17.07 2.91 7.90
CA GLY A 244 16.75 4.13 7.16
C GLY A 244 15.34 4.65 7.41
N THR A 245 14.77 5.32 6.41
CA THR A 245 13.53 6.10 6.57
C THR A 245 12.32 5.53 5.83
N GLY A 246 12.53 4.60 4.89
CA GLY A 246 11.47 3.89 4.17
C GLY A 246 11.36 2.44 4.61
N ALA A 247 10.93 1.59 3.69
CA ALA A 247 10.77 0.16 3.88
C ALA A 247 11.57 -0.67 2.85
N VAL A 248 11.71 -1.95 3.18
CA VAL A 248 12.07 -3.01 2.25
C VAL A 248 10.89 -3.93 2.08
N SER A 249 10.41 -4.05 0.84
CA SER A 249 9.31 -4.93 0.47
C SER A 249 9.82 -6.24 -0.12
N PHE A 250 9.37 -7.36 0.43
CA PHE A 250 9.63 -8.71 -0.07
C PHE A 250 8.37 -9.24 -0.75
N ILE A 251 8.48 -9.65 -2.02
CA ILE A 251 7.37 -10.08 -2.85
C ILE A 251 7.61 -11.51 -3.31
N THR A 252 6.66 -12.40 -3.03
CA THR A 252 6.68 -13.77 -3.54
C THR A 252 5.42 -14.01 -4.35
N LEU A 253 5.60 -14.42 -5.61
CA LEU A 253 4.48 -14.82 -6.46
C LEU A 253 4.06 -16.26 -6.14
N ASN A 254 2.77 -16.53 -6.30
CA ASN A 254 2.26 -17.90 -6.27
C ASN A 254 2.86 -18.70 -7.44
N SER A 255 3.31 -19.93 -7.19
CA SER A 255 3.92 -20.78 -8.23
C SER A 255 2.94 -21.28 -9.28
N THR A 256 1.61 -21.17 -9.06
CA THR A 256 0.58 -21.70 -9.98
C THR A 256 0.06 -20.67 -11.00
N HIS A 257 0.71 -19.52 -11.13
CA HIS A 257 0.31 -18.52 -12.11
C HIS A 257 0.43 -19.06 -13.53
N ASN A 258 -0.66 -18.98 -14.30
CA ASN A 258 -0.63 -19.15 -15.75
C ASN A 258 -0.67 -17.76 -16.38
N ILE A 259 0.47 -17.29 -16.87
CA ILE A 259 0.65 -15.91 -17.35
C ILE A 259 0.82 -15.96 -18.87
N ALA A 260 -0.05 -15.24 -19.57
CA ALA A 260 0.01 -15.15 -21.03
C ALA A 260 0.95 -13.98 -21.44
N PRO A 261 1.95 -14.21 -22.32
CA PRO A 261 2.90 -13.16 -22.72
C PRO A 261 2.27 -11.94 -23.40
N SER A 262 1.19 -12.16 -24.16
CA SER A 262 0.52 -11.12 -24.96
C SER A 262 -0.72 -10.52 -24.29
N SER A 263 -0.92 -10.74 -22.99
CA SER A 263 -2.05 -10.18 -22.23
C SER A 263 -1.53 -9.30 -21.10
N PRO A 264 -2.32 -8.30 -20.68
CA PRO A 264 -2.11 -7.63 -19.41
C PRO A 264 -1.96 -8.64 -18.26
N LEU A 265 -1.13 -8.28 -17.28
CA LEU A 265 -0.70 -9.16 -16.22
C LEU A 265 -1.90 -9.63 -15.38
N GLN A 266 -1.94 -10.92 -15.07
CA GLN A 266 -2.88 -11.47 -14.10
C GLN A 266 -2.14 -12.29 -13.05
N LEU A 267 -2.32 -11.92 -11.78
CA LEU A 267 -1.74 -12.60 -10.64
C LEU A 267 -2.78 -12.76 -9.52
N LYS A 268 -2.80 -13.89 -8.82
CA LYS A 268 -3.70 -14.18 -7.70
C LYS A 268 -2.90 -14.67 -6.51
N ASN A 269 -3.28 -14.23 -5.32
CA ASN A 269 -2.71 -14.72 -4.05
C ASN A 269 -1.18 -14.51 -3.92
N ASN A 270 -0.66 -13.37 -4.36
CA ASN A 270 0.76 -13.04 -4.15
C ASN A 270 0.97 -12.56 -2.72
N GLN A 271 2.12 -12.86 -2.12
CA GLN A 271 2.45 -12.45 -0.77
C GLN A 271 3.41 -11.27 -0.80
N ILE A 272 3.12 -10.26 0.02
CA ILE A 272 4.02 -9.12 0.23
C ILE A 272 4.25 -8.94 1.72
N THR A 273 5.53 -8.85 2.09
CA THR A 273 5.99 -8.50 3.44
C THR A 273 6.75 -7.19 3.39
N SER A 274 6.60 -6.33 4.39
CA SER A 274 7.34 -5.06 4.49
C SER A 274 8.06 -4.95 5.83
N CYS A 275 9.36 -4.62 5.79
CA CYS A 275 10.18 -4.34 6.97
C CYS A 275 10.64 -2.88 6.94
N ILE A 276 10.55 -2.21 8.08
CA ILE A 276 11.04 -0.84 8.30
C ILE A 276 12.29 -0.86 9.21
N HIS A 277 12.90 0.29 9.47
CA HIS A 277 14.11 0.41 10.29
C HIS A 277 14.07 -0.41 11.59
N GLY A 278 15.15 -1.15 11.83
CA GLY A 278 15.34 -2.05 12.97
C GLY A 278 14.71 -3.43 12.78
N GLN A 279 13.83 -3.62 11.78
CA GLN A 279 13.13 -4.88 11.59
C GLN A 279 13.89 -5.87 10.73
N GLN A 280 13.67 -7.16 11.01
CA GLN A 280 14.43 -8.25 10.42
C GLN A 280 13.56 -9.18 9.57
N TYR A 281 14.16 -9.70 8.49
CA TYR A 281 13.58 -10.71 7.60
C TYR A 281 14.60 -11.81 7.32
N ASN A 282 14.21 -13.06 7.47
CA ASN A 282 15.04 -14.22 7.13
C ASN A 282 14.72 -14.66 5.70
N LEU A 283 15.71 -14.54 4.81
CA LEU A 283 15.55 -14.81 3.38
C LEU A 283 15.43 -16.31 3.08
N THR A 284 15.98 -17.18 3.94
CA THR A 284 15.95 -18.63 3.76
C THR A 284 14.55 -19.20 4.00
N ASN A 285 13.91 -18.78 5.09
CA ASN A 285 12.56 -19.26 5.43
C ASN A 285 11.44 -18.30 4.97
N GLN A 286 11.80 -17.13 4.44
CA GLN A 286 10.89 -16.10 3.95
C GLN A 286 9.95 -15.56 5.05
N LEU A 287 10.51 -15.28 6.23
CA LEU A 287 9.73 -14.82 7.37
C LEU A 287 10.31 -13.54 8.00
N LYS A 288 9.41 -12.63 8.35
CA LYS A 288 9.69 -11.48 9.20
C LYS A 288 9.89 -11.95 10.66
N LEU A 289 11.00 -11.56 11.28
CA LEU A 289 11.40 -12.05 12.61
C LEU A 289 10.99 -11.13 13.76
N SER A 290 10.77 -9.85 13.49
CA SER A 290 10.46 -8.82 14.49
C SER A 290 9.24 -8.01 14.06
N ALA A 291 8.23 -7.91 14.92
CA ALA A 291 7.05 -7.08 14.67
C ALA A 291 6.76 -6.19 15.88
N ASP A 292 6.94 -4.88 15.71
CA ASP A 292 6.34 -3.89 16.61
C ASP A 292 4.85 -3.84 16.30
N SER A 293 3.99 -3.90 17.31
CA SER A 293 2.58 -4.23 17.10
C SER A 293 1.66 -3.10 17.54
N ILE A 294 1.13 -2.35 16.57
CA ILE A 294 -0.16 -1.67 16.70
C ILE A 294 -1.22 -2.68 16.24
N SER A 295 -2.17 -3.02 17.12
CA SER A 295 -3.28 -3.91 16.77
C SER A 295 -4.36 -3.14 16.02
N LYS A 296 -4.81 -3.70 14.90
CA LYS A 296 -6.04 -3.26 14.24
C LYS A 296 -7.29 -3.69 15.01
N LEU A 297 -8.34 -2.91 14.87
CA LEU A 297 -9.68 -3.32 15.27
C LEU A 297 -10.26 -4.24 14.18
N ASN A 298 -10.52 -5.49 14.53
CA ASN A 298 -11.04 -6.50 13.61
C ASN A 298 -12.54 -6.75 13.79
N ASN A 299 -13.33 -5.69 13.94
CA ASN A 299 -14.75 -5.86 14.28
C ASN A 299 -15.66 -4.93 13.49
N SER A 300 -16.26 -5.47 12.43
CA SER A 300 -17.65 -5.21 12.11
C SER A 300 -18.17 -6.23 11.10
N LYS A 301 -19.46 -6.54 11.20
CA LYS A 301 -20.23 -7.23 10.15
C LYS A 301 -20.20 -6.35 8.91
N ILE A 302 -20.01 -6.97 7.73
CA ILE A 302 -20.02 -6.26 6.45
C ILE A 302 -21.38 -6.45 5.80
N HIS A 303 -22.04 -5.37 5.40
CA HIS A 303 -23.30 -5.48 4.69
C HIS A 303 -23.05 -5.99 3.26
N GLN A 304 -23.81 -7.01 2.86
CA GLN A 304 -23.81 -7.45 1.47
C GLN A 304 -24.59 -6.44 0.63
N ASN A 305 -24.00 -6.01 -0.47
CA ASN A 305 -24.65 -5.29 -1.55
C ASN A 305 -23.93 -5.60 -2.87
N LYS A 306 -24.44 -5.05 -3.96
CA LYS A 306 -23.80 -5.17 -5.26
C LYS A 306 -23.45 -3.79 -5.80
N VAL A 307 -22.15 -3.56 -6.04
CA VAL A 307 -21.62 -2.26 -6.45
C VAL A 307 -20.72 -2.46 -7.66
N SER A 308 -20.98 -1.71 -8.73
CA SER A 308 -20.18 -1.70 -9.95
C SER A 308 -19.53 -0.32 -10.12
N LEU A 309 -18.20 -0.30 -10.19
CA LEU A 309 -17.40 0.90 -10.44
C LEU A 309 -17.17 0.98 -11.95
N ILE A 310 -17.65 2.06 -12.58
CA ILE A 310 -17.59 2.27 -14.03
C ILE A 310 -16.67 3.45 -14.31
N ASN A 311 -15.48 3.19 -14.84
CA ASN A 311 -14.49 4.22 -15.08
C ASN A 311 -14.29 4.42 -16.59
N GLY A 312 -14.65 5.58 -17.11
CA GLY A 312 -14.57 5.93 -18.54
C GLY A 312 -15.70 5.39 -19.42
N GLY A 313 -16.89 5.15 -18.86
CA GLY A 313 -18.07 4.65 -19.60
C GLY A 313 -19.25 5.61 -19.55
N GLU A 314 -20.08 5.61 -20.59
CA GLU A 314 -21.27 6.46 -20.67
C GLU A 314 -22.40 5.89 -19.80
N PHE A 315 -22.96 6.69 -18.89
CA PHE A 315 -23.99 6.22 -17.97
C PHE A 315 -25.32 5.94 -18.70
N GLU A 316 -25.56 6.61 -19.82
CA GLU A 316 -26.74 6.44 -20.66
C GLU A 316 -26.86 5.00 -21.19
N ASP A 317 -25.74 4.33 -21.44
CA ASP A 317 -25.74 2.94 -21.91
C ASP A 317 -26.32 1.98 -20.87
N TYR A 318 -26.26 2.33 -19.58
CA TYR A 318 -26.85 1.57 -18.47
C TYR A 318 -28.34 1.85 -18.27
N LEU A 319 -28.84 2.95 -18.85
CA LEU A 319 -30.25 3.32 -18.82
C LEU A 319 -30.98 2.82 -20.07
N GLN A 320 -30.29 2.77 -21.21
CA GLN A 320 -30.83 2.27 -22.47
C GLN A 320 -31.29 0.81 -22.32
N ASN A 321 -32.60 0.59 -22.44
CA ASN A 321 -33.26 -0.72 -22.33
C ASN A 321 -33.30 -1.35 -20.93
N SER A 322 -32.99 -0.60 -19.85
CA SER A 322 -33.21 -1.10 -18.49
C SER A 322 -34.70 -1.13 -18.15
N SER A 323 -35.22 -2.30 -17.78
CA SER A 323 -36.60 -2.46 -17.29
C SER A 323 -36.75 -2.18 -15.80
N LYS A 324 -35.62 -1.97 -15.10
CA LYS A 324 -35.59 -1.81 -13.64
C LYS A 324 -35.92 -0.38 -13.23
N LYS A 325 -36.38 -0.22 -12.00
CA LYS A 325 -36.64 1.09 -11.40
C LYS A 325 -35.33 1.71 -10.94
N THR A 326 -34.88 2.72 -11.67
CA THR A 326 -33.55 3.30 -11.50
C THR A 326 -33.62 4.73 -10.95
N MET A 327 -32.66 5.10 -10.11
CA MET A 327 -32.43 6.47 -9.67
C MET A 327 -31.04 6.93 -10.11
N VAL A 328 -30.96 8.06 -10.81
CA VAL A 328 -29.71 8.69 -11.22
C VAL A 328 -29.44 9.88 -10.32
N ILE A 329 -28.29 9.89 -9.66
CA ILE A 329 -27.88 10.89 -8.67
C ILE A 329 -26.69 11.65 -9.26
N TYR A 330 -26.78 12.98 -9.28
CA TYR A 330 -25.79 13.85 -9.91
C TYR A 330 -25.76 15.24 -9.25
N ASP A 331 -24.68 16.01 -9.42
CA ASP A 331 -24.57 17.36 -8.87
C ASP A 331 -24.40 18.47 -9.92
N GLN A 332 -24.63 18.18 -11.20
CA GLN A 332 -24.45 19.15 -12.27
C GLN A 332 -25.42 20.33 -12.17
N THR A 333 -24.96 21.51 -12.56
CA THR A 333 -25.80 22.74 -12.58
C THR A 333 -26.85 22.71 -13.69
N THR A 334 -26.57 22.01 -14.78
CA THR A 334 -27.51 21.81 -15.87
C THR A 334 -28.34 20.57 -15.54
N SER A 335 -29.67 20.71 -15.57
CA SER A 335 -30.57 19.57 -15.38
C SER A 335 -30.41 18.57 -16.52
N ILE A 336 -30.27 17.29 -16.18
CA ILE A 336 -30.37 16.20 -17.14
C ILE A 336 -31.85 16.04 -17.52
N GLU A 337 -32.18 15.97 -18.80
CA GLU A 337 -33.54 15.68 -19.26
C GLU A 337 -33.79 14.17 -19.20
N ASN A 338 -34.86 13.74 -18.52
CA ASN A 338 -35.21 12.33 -18.49
C ASN A 338 -35.87 11.91 -19.81
N THR A 339 -35.09 11.24 -20.66
CA THR A 339 -35.56 10.69 -21.95
C THR A 339 -35.79 9.17 -21.90
N TRP A 340 -35.57 8.53 -20.74
CA TRP A 340 -35.58 7.06 -20.57
C TRP A 340 -36.89 6.51 -19.98
N GLY A 341 -37.87 7.37 -19.73
CA GLY A 341 -39.21 7.00 -19.27
C GLY A 341 -39.40 7.01 -17.75
N GLU A 342 -40.57 6.56 -17.30
CA GLU A 342 -41.05 6.73 -15.91
C GLU A 342 -40.28 5.89 -14.86
N ASN A 343 -39.60 4.83 -15.30
CA ASN A 343 -38.79 3.99 -14.41
C ASN A 343 -37.55 4.70 -13.88
N VAL A 344 -37.06 5.71 -14.61
CA VAL A 344 -35.87 6.49 -14.24
C VAL A 344 -36.31 7.72 -13.46
N THR A 345 -35.71 7.93 -12.29
CA THR A 345 -35.88 9.14 -11.48
C THR A 345 -34.54 9.85 -11.36
N LEU A 346 -34.54 11.17 -11.57
CA LEU A 346 -33.36 12.00 -11.46
C LEU A 346 -33.34 12.70 -10.10
N LEU A 347 -32.23 12.62 -9.38
CA LEU A 347 -32.00 13.31 -8.11
C LEU A 347 -30.78 14.24 -8.27
N ASN A 348 -31.05 15.54 -8.34
CA ASN A 348 -29.99 16.55 -8.36
C ASN A 348 -29.59 16.89 -6.91
N LEU A 349 -28.33 16.66 -6.55
CA LEU A 349 -27.79 16.95 -5.22
C LEU A 349 -27.82 18.46 -4.87
N LYS A 350 -27.93 19.34 -5.87
CA LYS A 350 -28.09 20.80 -5.68
C LYS A 350 -29.53 21.25 -5.51
N ASP A 351 -30.50 20.41 -5.85
CA ASP A 351 -31.94 20.73 -5.80
C ASP A 351 -32.72 19.55 -5.20
N LEU A 352 -32.46 19.32 -3.91
CA LEU A 352 -33.07 18.24 -3.16
C LEU A 352 -34.57 18.54 -2.88
N PRO A 353 -35.46 17.54 -2.99
CA PRO A 353 -36.86 17.68 -2.60
C PRO A 353 -37.04 18.24 -1.18
N THR A 354 -37.73 19.36 -1.06
CA THR A 354 -38.04 20.03 0.23
C THR A 354 -39.50 19.85 0.66
N SER A 355 -40.33 19.24 -0.17
CA SER A 355 -41.74 18.93 0.09
C SER A 355 -42.10 17.55 -0.48
N GLN A 356 -43.28 17.01 -0.12
CA GLN A 356 -43.72 15.67 -0.55
C GLN A 356 -42.72 14.55 -0.19
N LEU A 357 -42.07 14.66 0.97
CA LEU A 357 -41.02 13.73 1.40
C LEU A 357 -41.49 12.27 1.52
N GLU A 358 -42.75 12.05 1.91
CA GLU A 358 -43.30 10.70 1.98
C GLU A 358 -43.49 10.08 0.58
N ASP A 359 -43.86 10.89 -0.42
CA ASP A 359 -43.93 10.43 -1.82
C ASP A 359 -42.52 10.09 -2.32
N PHE A 360 -41.54 10.97 -2.05
CA PHE A 360 -40.13 10.70 -2.37
C PHE A 360 -39.62 9.41 -1.70
N LYS A 361 -39.90 9.23 -0.41
CA LYS A 361 -39.55 8.02 0.35
C LYS A 361 -40.15 6.77 -0.27
N LYS A 362 -41.42 6.82 -0.68
CA LYS A 362 -42.07 5.71 -1.38
C LYS A 362 -41.40 5.43 -2.73
N THR A 363 -41.14 6.45 -3.54
CA THR A 363 -40.40 6.30 -4.80
C THR A 363 -39.04 5.66 -4.58
N LEU A 364 -38.32 6.09 -3.56
CA LEU A 364 -37.00 5.61 -3.19
C LEU A 364 -37.02 4.13 -2.73
N GLN A 365 -38.02 3.71 -1.97
CA GLN A 365 -38.21 2.32 -1.53
C GLN A 365 -38.49 1.34 -2.68
N GLU A 366 -38.96 1.83 -3.83
CA GLU A 366 -39.24 1.02 -5.01
C GLU A 366 -38.04 0.89 -5.95
N LYS A 367 -36.93 1.59 -5.69
CA LYS A 367 -35.76 1.58 -6.57
C LYS A 367 -34.94 0.30 -6.40
N GLU A 368 -34.52 -0.23 -7.54
CA GLU A 368 -33.72 -1.45 -7.67
C GLU A 368 -32.27 -1.10 -8.04
N GLU A 369 -32.07 0.01 -8.75
CA GLU A 369 -30.76 0.45 -9.24
C GLU A 369 -30.49 1.92 -8.94
N PHE A 370 -29.24 2.24 -8.64
CA PHE A 370 -28.75 3.59 -8.40
C PHE A 370 -27.53 3.85 -9.28
N LEU A 371 -27.52 4.96 -10.01
CA LEU A 371 -26.35 5.46 -10.73
C LEU A 371 -25.85 6.71 -10.03
N LEU A 372 -24.65 6.64 -9.45
CA LEU A 372 -23.93 7.77 -8.88
C LEU A 372 -23.01 8.34 -9.95
N LEU A 373 -23.43 9.43 -10.59
CA LEU A 373 -22.60 10.20 -11.51
C LEU A 373 -21.58 11.04 -10.74
N PRO A 374 -20.54 11.58 -11.39
CA PRO A 374 -19.56 12.44 -10.72
C PRO A 374 -20.23 13.54 -9.87
N PHE A 375 -19.78 13.67 -8.62
CA PHE A 375 -20.22 14.69 -7.68
C PHE A 375 -19.10 15.13 -6.74
N GLY A 376 -19.23 16.30 -6.13
CA GLY A 376 -18.22 16.82 -5.20
C GLY A 376 -18.27 16.23 -3.78
N SER A 377 -17.11 16.04 -3.16
CA SER A 377 -16.99 15.46 -1.80
C SER A 377 -17.77 16.18 -0.69
N GLN A 378 -18.21 17.43 -0.90
CA GLN A 378 -19.01 18.20 0.06
C GLN A 378 -20.35 17.56 0.40
N TYR A 379 -20.91 16.70 -0.47
CA TYR A 379 -22.21 16.06 -0.21
C TYR A 379 -22.11 14.83 0.71
N ILE A 380 -20.90 14.28 0.93
CA ILE A 380 -20.74 13.02 1.67
C ILE A 380 -21.31 13.13 3.09
N THR A 381 -21.10 14.26 3.78
CA THR A 381 -21.63 14.46 5.14
C THR A 381 -23.15 14.42 5.19
N ASP A 382 -23.82 14.88 4.13
CA ASP A 382 -25.28 14.95 4.07
C ASP A 382 -25.90 13.56 3.87
N PHE A 383 -25.17 12.60 3.31
CA PHE A 383 -25.59 11.19 3.26
C PHE A 383 -25.55 10.53 4.66
N TYR A 384 -24.79 11.07 5.60
CA TYR A 384 -24.71 10.58 6.98
C TYR A 384 -25.61 11.31 7.97
N ASP A 385 -26.13 12.48 7.62
CA ASP A 385 -27.07 13.21 8.48
C ASP A 385 -28.42 12.51 8.51
N GLU A 386 -28.80 11.96 9.67
CA GLU A 386 -30.10 11.29 9.88
C GLU A 386 -31.31 12.19 9.57
N ASN A 387 -31.12 13.51 9.50
CA ASN A 387 -32.16 14.48 9.13
C ASN A 387 -32.16 14.84 7.64
N SER A 388 -31.29 14.25 6.84
CA SER A 388 -31.17 14.50 5.41
C SER A 388 -31.89 13.43 4.59
N ILE A 389 -32.55 13.82 3.50
CA ILE A 389 -33.10 12.86 2.54
C ILE A 389 -31.99 12.02 1.89
N LEU A 390 -30.75 12.52 1.85
CA LEU A 390 -29.62 11.76 1.33
C LEU A 390 -29.27 10.59 2.24
N ASN A 391 -29.55 10.65 3.54
CA ASN A 391 -29.41 9.48 4.40
C ASN A 391 -30.38 8.36 4.02
N TRP A 392 -31.60 8.70 3.64
CA TRP A 392 -32.54 7.72 3.08
C TRP A 392 -31.99 7.11 1.80
N VAL A 393 -31.42 7.93 0.92
CA VAL A 393 -30.82 7.47 -0.34
C VAL A 393 -29.64 6.53 -0.06
N LEU A 394 -28.74 6.88 0.86
CA LEU A 394 -27.64 6.02 1.28
C LEU A 394 -28.15 4.68 1.83
N ASN A 395 -29.15 4.72 2.71
CA ASN A 395 -29.71 3.50 3.28
C ASN A 395 -30.26 2.58 2.20
N GLN A 396 -30.95 3.12 1.19
CA GLN A 396 -31.37 2.30 0.05
C GLN A 396 -30.20 1.77 -0.77
N MET A 397 -29.21 2.59 -1.10
CA MET A 397 -28.03 2.14 -1.86
C MET A 397 -27.25 1.03 -1.13
N LYS A 398 -27.26 1.01 0.20
CA LYS A 398 -26.65 -0.06 1.01
C LYS A 398 -27.48 -1.33 1.11
N SER A 399 -28.73 -1.33 0.62
CA SER A 399 -29.61 -2.49 0.68
C SER A 399 -29.00 -3.69 -0.04
N SER A 400 -29.22 -4.89 0.51
CA SER A 400 -28.77 -6.13 -0.14
C SER A 400 -29.51 -6.48 -1.42
N THR A 401 -30.63 -5.80 -1.70
CA THR A 401 -31.46 -6.03 -2.88
C THR A 401 -31.22 -5.04 -4.01
N THR A 402 -30.37 -4.03 -3.79
CA THR A 402 -30.12 -2.96 -4.75
C THR A 402 -28.77 -3.12 -5.43
N GLN A 403 -28.71 -2.72 -6.69
CA GLN A 403 -27.47 -2.58 -7.44
C GLN A 403 -27.08 -1.10 -7.49
N VAL A 404 -25.83 -0.80 -7.19
CA VAL A 404 -25.29 0.56 -7.34
C VAL A 404 -24.23 0.55 -8.45
N TYR A 405 -24.27 1.56 -9.32
CA TYR A 405 -23.26 1.86 -10.31
C TYR A 405 -22.64 3.20 -9.95
N VAL A 406 -21.32 3.28 -9.88
CA VAL A 406 -20.59 4.49 -9.47
C VAL A 406 -19.62 4.87 -10.58
N PHE A 407 -19.73 6.11 -11.06
CA PHE A 407 -19.02 6.58 -12.25
C PHE A 407 -17.85 7.49 -11.89
N ASP A 408 -16.73 7.27 -12.57
CA ASP A 408 -15.57 8.17 -12.68
C ASP A 408 -15.14 8.81 -11.34
N GLU A 409 -15.20 10.13 -11.20
CA GLU A 409 -14.72 10.84 -10.00
C GLU A 409 -15.52 10.50 -8.72
N ALA A 410 -16.71 9.90 -8.84
CA ALA A 410 -17.46 9.43 -7.67
C ALA A 410 -16.93 8.08 -7.13
N ILE A 411 -16.15 7.33 -7.92
CA ILE A 411 -15.67 5.99 -7.57
C ILE A 411 -14.97 5.92 -6.21
N PRO A 412 -14.02 6.83 -5.87
CA PRO A 412 -13.36 6.78 -4.56
C PRO A 412 -14.35 6.86 -3.39
N PHE A 413 -15.48 7.55 -3.55
CA PHE A 413 -16.50 7.68 -2.51
C PHE A 413 -17.31 6.41 -2.29
N ALA A 414 -17.26 5.41 -3.18
CA ALA A 414 -17.94 4.13 -2.93
C ALA A 414 -17.30 3.35 -1.76
N GLY A 415 -16.00 3.57 -1.49
CA GLY A 415 -15.29 2.96 -0.38
C GLY A 415 -15.77 3.46 0.98
N ALA A 416 -15.37 2.76 2.04
CA ALA A 416 -15.57 3.21 3.42
C ALA A 416 -14.71 4.45 3.74
N ILE A 417 -13.51 4.50 3.19
CA ILE A 417 -12.55 5.59 3.34
C ILE A 417 -12.02 5.95 1.96
N TYR A 418 -11.82 7.24 1.70
CA TYR A 418 -11.10 7.72 0.52
C TYR A 418 -9.97 8.68 0.92
N ALA A 419 -8.94 8.75 0.08
CA ALA A 419 -7.87 9.73 0.25
C ALA A 419 -8.20 11.01 -0.49
N SER A 420 -8.22 12.12 0.24
CA SER A 420 -8.76 13.41 -0.22
C SER A 420 -7.73 14.33 -0.88
N ASN A 421 -6.46 13.97 -0.86
CA ASN A 421 -5.37 14.83 -1.33
C ASN A 421 -4.35 14.12 -2.23
N LEU A 422 -4.71 13.00 -2.86
CA LEU A 422 -3.82 12.22 -3.73
C LEU A 422 -3.20 13.07 -4.84
N TYR A 423 -3.96 14.00 -5.42
CA TYR A 423 -3.53 14.87 -6.51
C TYR A 423 -3.25 16.32 -6.07
N ALA A 424 -3.27 16.61 -4.77
CA ALA A 424 -3.05 17.97 -4.27
C ALA A 424 -1.55 18.31 -4.13
N ASN A 425 -0.72 17.30 -3.91
CA ASN A 425 0.74 17.43 -3.79
C ASN A 425 1.40 16.09 -4.15
N ALA A 426 2.25 16.08 -5.17
CA ALA A 426 2.96 14.89 -5.66
C ALA A 426 3.77 14.16 -4.56
N SER A 427 4.20 14.88 -3.53
CA SER A 427 4.99 14.34 -2.41
C SER A 427 4.16 14.17 -1.13
N ALA A 428 2.83 14.02 -1.22
CA ALA A 428 1.99 13.84 -0.04
C ALA A 428 2.36 12.58 0.74
N ALA A 429 2.51 11.44 0.06
CA ALA A 429 2.97 10.18 0.66
C ALA A 429 4.42 10.29 1.14
N TYR A 430 5.33 10.84 0.33
CA TYR A 430 6.73 11.04 0.72
C TYR A 430 6.87 11.85 2.03
N ASN A 431 5.98 12.82 2.25
CA ASN A 431 5.99 13.66 3.46
C ASN A 431 4.97 13.22 4.52
N GLY A 432 4.29 12.08 4.33
CA GLY A 432 3.33 11.50 5.30
C GLY A 432 2.18 12.44 5.60
N ASN A 433 1.75 13.16 4.57
CA ASN A 433 0.66 14.11 4.60
C ASN A 433 -0.59 13.56 3.90
N LEU A 434 -0.66 12.25 3.60
CA LEU A 434 -1.87 11.64 3.07
C LEU A 434 -3.04 11.87 4.04
N SER A 435 -4.17 12.29 3.50
CA SER A 435 -5.34 12.71 4.27
C SER A 435 -6.55 11.86 3.92
N TYR A 436 -7.08 11.16 4.90
CA TYR A 436 -8.20 10.24 4.76
C TYR A 436 -9.51 10.86 5.25
N LYS A 437 -10.61 10.53 4.56
CA LYS A 437 -11.97 10.95 4.91
C LYS A 437 -12.94 9.78 4.72
N GLU A 438 -14.07 9.83 5.43
CA GLU A 438 -15.16 8.86 5.25
C GLU A 438 -15.71 8.96 3.81
N GLY A 439 -15.82 7.83 3.12
CA GLY A 439 -16.60 7.70 1.89
C GLY A 439 -18.06 7.38 2.22
N LEU A 440 -18.86 6.91 1.26
CA LEU A 440 -20.25 6.46 1.46
C LEU A 440 -20.32 5.08 2.13
N GLY A 441 -19.23 4.30 2.12
CA GLY A 441 -19.21 2.94 2.66
C GLY A 441 -20.21 2.03 1.97
N LEU A 442 -20.34 2.17 0.65
CA LEU A 442 -21.07 1.21 -0.19
C LEU A 442 -20.29 -0.10 -0.27
N ILE A 443 -18.97 -0.03 -0.37
CA ILE A 443 -18.10 -1.20 -0.23
C ILE A 443 -17.37 -1.06 1.11
N GLU A 444 -17.95 -1.63 2.16
CA GLU A 444 -17.43 -1.48 3.52
C GLU A 444 -16.03 -2.08 3.67
N LYS A 445 -15.21 -1.49 4.54
CA LYS A 445 -13.81 -1.88 4.79
C LYS A 445 -12.90 -1.80 3.56
N MET A 446 -13.29 -1.04 2.55
CA MET A 446 -12.50 -0.81 1.33
C MET A 446 -12.10 0.65 1.18
N LEU A 447 -10.86 0.89 0.73
CA LEU A 447 -10.45 2.14 0.08
C LEU A 447 -10.23 1.90 -1.40
N ILE A 448 -10.67 2.85 -2.22
CA ILE A 448 -10.67 2.74 -3.68
C ILE A 448 -9.87 3.91 -4.23
N VAL A 449 -8.88 3.61 -5.06
CA VAL A 449 -8.14 4.60 -5.85
C VAL A 449 -8.58 4.45 -7.30
N ASN A 450 -9.10 5.56 -7.85
CA ASN A 450 -9.37 5.65 -9.27
C ASN A 450 -8.10 6.01 -10.04
N ASP A 451 -7.90 5.40 -11.22
CA ASP A 451 -6.79 5.61 -12.15
C ASP A 451 -5.39 5.52 -11.51
N ILE A 452 -4.98 4.33 -11.07
CA ILE A 452 -3.68 4.14 -10.38
C ILE A 452 -2.43 4.46 -11.21
N PHE A 453 -2.56 4.67 -12.52
CA PHE A 453 -1.48 5.04 -13.43
C PHE A 453 -1.69 6.40 -14.11
N LYS A 454 -2.70 7.20 -13.70
CA LYS A 454 -3.10 8.45 -14.37
C LYS A 454 -1.95 9.41 -14.62
N GLU A 455 -1.19 9.69 -13.56
CA GLU A 455 -0.14 10.69 -13.58
C GLU A 455 1.08 10.17 -12.83
N SER A 456 2.15 9.91 -13.58
CA SER A 456 3.36 9.29 -13.01
C SER A 456 4.00 10.11 -11.88
N ASP A 457 3.84 11.44 -11.88
CA ASP A 457 4.31 12.34 -10.82
C ASP A 457 3.68 12.04 -9.45
N TYR A 458 2.51 11.39 -9.42
CA TYR A 458 1.79 11.03 -8.20
C TYR A 458 1.89 9.54 -7.87
N SER A 459 2.76 8.77 -8.54
CA SER A 459 2.85 7.32 -8.38
C SER A 459 3.09 6.87 -6.93
N GLU A 460 3.92 7.61 -6.17
CA GLU A 460 4.13 7.31 -4.75
C GLU A 460 2.84 7.49 -3.94
N ASN A 461 2.05 8.53 -4.21
CA ASN A 461 0.76 8.72 -3.56
C ASN A 461 -0.21 7.59 -3.92
N LEU A 462 -0.33 7.26 -5.21
CA LEU A 462 -1.33 6.32 -5.73
C LEU A 462 -1.10 4.89 -5.25
N LEU A 463 0.16 4.46 -5.10
CA LEU A 463 0.46 3.13 -4.56
C LEU A 463 0.67 3.13 -3.04
N GLY A 464 1.28 4.20 -2.50
CA GLY A 464 1.49 4.34 -1.05
C GLY A 464 0.18 4.36 -0.28
N VAL A 465 -0.85 5.05 -0.80
CA VAL A 465 -2.17 5.10 -0.16
C VAL A 465 -2.83 3.72 -0.04
N LEU A 466 -2.58 2.82 -0.98
CA LEU A 466 -3.14 1.46 -0.94
C LEU A 466 -2.52 0.68 0.22
N GLN A 467 -1.21 0.74 0.41
CA GLN A 467 -0.53 0.01 1.49
C GLN A 467 -0.69 0.68 2.86
N GLU A 468 -0.42 1.98 2.95
CA GLU A 468 -0.57 2.75 4.19
C GLU A 468 -2.03 2.78 4.62
N GLY A 469 -2.95 3.09 3.69
CA GLY A 469 -4.38 3.15 3.97
C GLY A 469 -4.89 1.80 4.44
N LEU A 470 -4.49 0.71 3.77
CA LEU A 470 -4.83 -0.63 4.20
C LEU A 470 -4.46 -0.85 5.66
N MET A 471 -3.28 -0.43 6.11
CA MET A 471 -2.77 -0.71 7.47
C MET A 471 -3.21 0.27 8.55
N THR A 472 -3.23 1.55 8.24
CA THR A 472 -3.48 2.64 9.21
C THR A 472 -4.95 2.94 9.40
N GLN A 473 -5.77 2.60 8.41
CA GLN A 473 -7.22 2.73 8.48
C GLN A 473 -7.83 1.38 8.87
N ASP A 474 -9.04 1.41 9.42
CA ASP A 474 -9.82 0.21 9.74
C ASP A 474 -10.39 -0.42 8.46
N LEU A 475 -9.50 -0.91 7.61
CA LEU A 475 -9.75 -1.49 6.30
C LEU A 475 -9.24 -2.94 6.23
N GLN A 476 -9.94 -3.72 5.42
CA GLN A 476 -9.59 -5.10 5.07
C GLN A 476 -9.08 -5.21 3.63
N TRP A 477 -9.50 -4.28 2.77
CA TRP A 477 -9.12 -4.22 1.36
C TRP A 477 -8.77 -2.82 0.90
N THR A 478 -7.89 -2.76 -0.08
CA THR A 478 -7.73 -1.57 -0.91
C THR A 478 -7.67 -2.00 -2.37
N VAL A 479 -8.32 -1.24 -3.24
CA VAL A 479 -8.33 -1.52 -4.68
C VAL A 479 -7.85 -0.29 -5.45
N GLY A 480 -7.00 -0.56 -6.42
CA GLY A 480 -6.57 0.39 -7.42
C GLY A 480 -7.10 -0.03 -8.78
N ILE A 481 -7.99 0.77 -9.36
CA ILE A 481 -8.54 0.51 -10.69
C ILE A 481 -7.83 1.36 -11.76
N THR A 482 -7.93 0.93 -13.01
CA THR A 482 -7.39 1.66 -14.17
C THR A 482 -8.49 2.31 -15.01
N GLU A 483 -8.10 3.20 -15.90
CA GLU A 483 -8.99 3.81 -16.89
C GLU A 483 -9.73 2.76 -17.72
N LYS A 484 -10.93 3.13 -18.21
CA LYS A 484 -11.77 2.30 -19.10
C LYS A 484 -11.98 0.89 -18.56
N SER A 485 -12.45 0.82 -17.32
CA SER A 485 -12.67 -0.43 -16.62
C SER A 485 -14.03 -0.48 -15.93
N VAL A 486 -14.49 -1.71 -15.73
CA VAL A 486 -15.68 -2.03 -14.94
C VAL A 486 -15.26 -3.02 -13.86
N THR A 487 -15.47 -2.64 -12.61
CA THR A 487 -15.20 -3.51 -11.45
C THR A 487 -16.47 -3.73 -10.66
N THR A 488 -16.99 -4.95 -10.63
CA THR A 488 -18.20 -5.30 -9.88
C THR A 488 -17.84 -6.09 -8.63
N PHE A 489 -18.29 -5.59 -7.49
CA PHE A 489 -18.23 -6.25 -6.18
C PHE A 489 -19.60 -6.84 -5.87
N GLN A 490 -19.62 -8.14 -5.60
CA GLN A 490 -20.80 -8.84 -5.09
C GLN A 490 -20.39 -9.91 -4.09
N VAL A 491 -21.31 -10.32 -3.22
CA VAL A 491 -21.01 -11.35 -2.22
C VAL A 491 -21.31 -12.73 -2.78
N LYS A 492 -20.34 -13.63 -2.70
CA LYS A 492 -20.48 -15.05 -3.02
C LYS A 492 -19.73 -15.86 -2.00
N GLU A 493 -20.38 -16.88 -1.43
CA GLU A 493 -19.74 -17.78 -0.46
C GLU A 493 -19.03 -17.05 0.71
N LYS A 494 -19.63 -15.96 1.20
CA LYS A 494 -19.08 -15.07 2.25
C LYS A 494 -17.75 -14.39 1.90
N GLN A 495 -17.48 -14.23 0.61
CA GLN A 495 -16.34 -13.52 0.07
C GLN A 495 -16.86 -12.39 -0.84
N TRP A 496 -16.08 -11.33 -0.97
CA TRP A 496 -16.24 -10.44 -2.11
C TRP A 496 -15.79 -11.19 -3.37
N GLU A 497 -16.72 -11.43 -4.28
CA GLU A 497 -16.44 -11.74 -5.68
C GLU A 497 -16.24 -10.42 -6.42
N VAL A 498 -15.02 -10.23 -6.93
CA VAL A 498 -14.62 -9.07 -7.71
C VAL A 498 -14.53 -9.50 -9.16
N ASP A 499 -15.48 -9.05 -9.97
CA ASP A 499 -15.47 -9.25 -11.41
C ASP A 499 -14.92 -7.99 -12.10
N TYR A 500 -13.83 -8.16 -12.84
CA TYR A 500 -13.11 -7.05 -13.45
C TYR A 500 -13.00 -7.21 -14.95
N SER A 501 -13.36 -6.16 -15.70
CA SER A 501 -13.06 -6.02 -17.11
C SER A 501 -12.47 -4.65 -17.44
N GLY A 502 -11.55 -4.58 -18.40
CA GLY A 502 -10.92 -3.32 -18.81
C GLY A 502 -9.82 -3.49 -19.87
N GLU A 503 -9.21 -2.37 -20.27
CA GLU A 503 -8.06 -2.34 -21.20
C GLU A 503 -6.73 -2.71 -20.53
N SER A 504 -6.62 -2.48 -19.22
CA SER A 504 -5.41 -2.66 -18.40
C SER A 504 -5.68 -3.49 -17.16
N SER A 505 -4.64 -4.00 -16.51
CA SER A 505 -4.77 -4.73 -15.25
C SER A 505 -4.97 -3.80 -14.04
N SER A 506 -5.84 -4.20 -13.12
CA SER A 506 -6.05 -3.53 -11.83
C SER A 506 -5.42 -4.32 -10.68
N ILE A 507 -5.34 -3.71 -9.48
CA ILE A 507 -4.73 -4.34 -8.30
C ILE A 507 -5.64 -4.27 -7.07
N VAL A 508 -5.69 -5.37 -6.32
CA VAL A 508 -6.37 -5.47 -5.03
C VAL A 508 -5.37 -5.94 -3.98
N PHE A 509 -5.35 -5.29 -2.82
CA PHE A 509 -4.64 -5.74 -1.64
C PHE A 509 -5.61 -6.19 -0.56
N GLU A 510 -5.22 -7.24 0.14
CA GLU A 510 -5.94 -7.80 1.27
C GLU A 510 -5.06 -7.82 2.51
N ASN A 511 -5.61 -7.34 3.61
CA ASN A 511 -4.93 -7.42 4.88
C ASN A 511 -4.95 -8.85 5.43
N GLN A 512 -3.77 -9.41 5.72
CA GLN A 512 -3.59 -10.72 6.36
C GLN A 512 -3.05 -10.62 7.79
N SER A 513 -2.89 -9.41 8.30
CA SER A 513 -2.26 -9.16 9.60
C SER A 513 -3.05 -8.16 10.43
N ASP A 514 -3.11 -8.41 11.73
CA ASP A 514 -3.66 -7.45 12.68
C ASP A 514 -2.59 -6.52 13.25
N HIS A 515 -1.33 -6.76 12.87
CA HIS A 515 -0.17 -6.03 13.34
C HIS A 515 0.56 -5.34 12.20
N TYR A 516 0.93 -4.09 12.45
CA TYR A 516 1.81 -3.31 11.60
C TYR A 516 2.62 -2.32 12.46
N SER A 517 3.63 -1.74 11.85
CA SER A 517 4.55 -0.79 12.47
C SER A 517 4.62 0.46 11.59
N LEU A 518 4.63 1.64 12.21
CA LEU A 518 4.84 2.89 11.49
C LEU A 518 6.34 3.10 11.28
N ALA A 519 6.76 3.48 10.07
CA ALA A 519 8.14 3.87 9.84
C ALA A 519 8.54 4.99 10.81
N ASN A 520 9.77 4.95 11.32
CA ASN A 520 10.32 6.05 12.12
C ASN A 520 10.74 7.21 11.19
N SER A 521 9.80 7.67 10.37
CA SER A 521 9.95 8.75 9.42
C SER A 521 8.61 9.46 9.29
N LYS A 522 8.63 10.64 8.66
CA LYS A 522 7.40 11.32 8.28
C LYS A 522 6.82 10.75 6.99
N ARG A 523 7.22 9.58 6.48
CA ARG A 523 6.71 9.06 5.21
C ARG A 523 5.46 8.21 5.45
N ALA A 524 4.57 8.15 4.47
CA ALA A 524 3.42 7.24 4.41
C ALA A 524 3.87 5.78 4.17
N ILE A 525 4.71 5.26 5.06
CA ILE A 525 5.36 3.95 4.93
C ILE A 525 5.09 3.13 6.19
N VAL A 526 4.70 1.88 5.98
CA VAL A 526 4.33 0.94 7.04
C VAL A 526 5.07 -0.38 6.87
N GLY A 527 5.52 -0.93 7.99
CA GLY A 527 6.02 -2.30 8.07
C GLY A 527 4.90 -3.25 8.43
N TYR A 528 4.73 -4.34 7.68
CA TYR A 528 3.68 -5.34 7.91
C TYR A 528 4.21 -6.76 7.65
N PRO A 529 3.75 -7.78 8.39
CA PRO A 529 4.24 -9.13 8.23
C PRO A 529 3.65 -9.85 7.02
N SER A 530 2.43 -9.52 6.59
CA SER A 530 1.83 -10.08 5.37
C SER A 530 0.63 -9.25 4.91
N ILE A 531 0.62 -8.95 3.61
CA ILE A 531 -0.59 -8.67 2.83
C ILE A 531 -0.64 -9.63 1.65
N THR A 532 -1.84 -9.90 1.17
CA THR A 532 -2.04 -10.60 -0.10
C THR A 532 -2.36 -9.59 -1.20
N SER A 533 -1.81 -9.78 -2.40
CA SER A 533 -2.18 -8.96 -3.56
C SER A 533 -2.70 -9.81 -4.72
N HIS A 534 -3.62 -9.22 -5.49
CA HIS A 534 -4.16 -9.76 -6.73
C HIS A 534 -4.02 -8.72 -7.82
N VAL A 535 -3.50 -9.12 -8.97
CA VAL A 535 -3.52 -8.35 -10.21
C VAL A 535 -4.59 -8.96 -11.11
N ILE A 536 -5.65 -8.21 -11.39
CA ILE A 536 -6.85 -8.71 -12.06
C ILE A 536 -6.98 -8.11 -13.46
N PHE A 537 -7.34 -8.94 -14.43
CA PHE A 537 -7.56 -8.55 -15.81
C PHE A 537 -8.60 -9.47 -16.47
N ASN A 538 -9.72 -8.92 -16.96
CA ASN A 538 -10.80 -9.63 -17.63
C ASN A 538 -11.15 -10.98 -16.98
N ASN A 539 -11.28 -10.97 -15.64
CA ASN A 539 -11.45 -12.17 -14.85
C ASN A 539 -12.10 -11.84 -13.50
N THR A 540 -12.63 -12.88 -12.87
CA THR A 540 -13.22 -12.84 -11.55
C THR A 540 -12.22 -13.35 -10.49
N THR A 541 -12.18 -12.73 -9.32
CA THR A 541 -11.42 -13.21 -8.15
C THR A 541 -12.27 -13.19 -6.89
N LEU A 542 -12.03 -14.16 -5.99
CA LEU A 542 -12.64 -14.19 -4.67
C LEU A 542 -11.62 -13.67 -3.66
N LEU A 543 -12.02 -12.66 -2.89
CA LEU A 543 -11.22 -12.11 -1.77
C LEU A 543 -11.41 -12.95 -0.50
N LYS A 544 -10.63 -12.69 0.55
CA LYS A 544 -10.70 -13.40 1.84
C LYS A 544 -12.13 -13.52 2.39
N GLU A 545 -12.41 -14.66 3.03
CA GLU A 545 -13.69 -14.90 3.71
C GLU A 545 -13.86 -13.95 4.89
N VAL A 546 -15.05 -13.36 5.00
CA VAL A 546 -15.47 -12.50 6.10
C VAL A 546 -16.94 -12.71 6.45
N SER A 547 -17.41 -12.12 7.55
CA SER A 547 -18.83 -12.19 7.92
C SER A 547 -19.64 -11.13 7.18
N PHE A 548 -20.44 -11.58 6.20
CA PHE A 548 -21.43 -10.74 5.52
C PHE A 548 -22.83 -10.85 6.13
N GLU A 549 -23.60 -9.76 6.09
CA GLU A 549 -24.98 -9.70 6.57
C GLU A 549 -25.90 -9.02 5.58
N GLU A 550 -27.16 -9.46 5.55
CA GLU A 550 -28.18 -8.75 4.81
C GLU A 550 -28.49 -7.41 5.49
N TYR A 551 -28.49 -6.34 4.72
CA TYR A 551 -28.96 -5.04 5.16
C TYR A 551 -30.37 -4.80 4.65
N LYS A 552 -31.27 -4.47 5.58
CA LYS A 552 -32.58 -3.93 5.27
C LYS A 552 -32.57 -2.43 5.55
N PRO A 553 -32.89 -1.59 4.56
CA PRO A 553 -32.81 -0.15 4.68
C PRO A 553 -33.76 0.39 5.76
N THR A 554 -33.27 1.33 6.56
CA THR A 554 -34.06 2.05 7.56
C THR A 554 -34.34 3.48 7.09
N PHE A 555 -35.49 4.02 7.53
CA PHE A 555 -35.93 5.35 7.13
C PHE A 555 -36.53 6.08 8.33
N ASN A 556 -35.65 6.69 9.13
CA ASN A 556 -36.08 7.55 10.22
C ASN A 556 -36.83 8.76 9.64
N SER A 557 -37.85 9.25 10.35
CA SER A 557 -38.60 10.43 9.92
C SER A 557 -37.68 11.66 9.86
N ILE A 558 -37.69 12.36 8.74
CA ILE A 558 -36.98 13.64 8.60
C ILE A 558 -37.85 14.73 9.22
N ILE A 559 -37.35 15.40 10.25
CA ILE A 559 -38.03 16.51 10.91
C ILE A 559 -37.55 17.81 10.23
N ILE A 560 -38.30 18.30 9.24
CA ILE A 560 -37.98 19.58 8.55
C ILE A 560 -38.42 20.80 9.38
N ASN A 561 -39.29 20.62 10.37
CA ASN A 561 -39.76 21.70 11.25
C ASN A 561 -39.78 21.25 12.70
N ASP A 562 -38.83 21.73 13.49
CA ASP A 562 -39.10 22.04 14.89
C ASP A 562 -38.50 23.41 15.23
N LEU A 563 -39.38 24.39 15.40
CA LEU A 563 -39.05 25.62 16.11
C LEU A 563 -38.59 25.22 17.51
N LYS A 564 -37.42 25.73 17.94
CA LYS A 564 -36.87 25.51 19.29
C LYS A 564 -37.95 25.70 20.38
N GLU A 565 -38.47 24.60 20.92
CA GLU A 565 -39.09 24.65 22.25
C GLU A 565 -37.97 24.66 23.30
N THR A 566 -37.82 25.84 23.90
CA THR A 566 -37.02 26.09 25.08
C THR A 566 -37.83 25.67 26.30
N ASN A 567 -37.47 24.52 26.87
CA ASN A 567 -37.50 24.21 28.30
C ASN A 567 -36.78 22.88 28.58
N GLY A 568 -35.64 22.69 27.92
CA GLY A 568 -34.71 21.59 28.22
C GLY A 568 -33.42 22.15 28.79
N ILE A 569 -32.72 21.37 29.61
CA ILE A 569 -31.32 21.69 29.93
C ILE A 569 -30.51 21.51 28.65
N HIS A 570 -30.19 22.59 27.96
CA HIS A 570 -29.34 22.51 26.78
C HIS A 570 -27.88 22.57 27.21
N PHE A 571 -27.20 21.43 27.18
CA PHE A 571 -25.77 21.35 27.42
C PHE A 571 -25.07 20.50 26.37
N GLN A 572 -23.81 20.84 26.12
CA GLN A 572 -22.90 20.17 25.21
C GLN A 572 -21.62 19.83 25.96
N TRP A 573 -20.90 18.83 25.49
CA TRP A 573 -19.58 18.50 26.02
C TRP A 573 -18.52 18.78 24.96
N LYS A 574 -17.48 19.54 25.31
CA LYS A 574 -16.38 19.90 24.43
C LYS A 574 -15.13 20.15 25.26
N ASN A 575 -13.98 19.61 24.86
CA ASN A 575 -12.68 19.81 25.53
C ASN A 575 -12.73 19.58 27.06
N ASP A 576 -13.31 18.46 27.50
CA ASP A 576 -13.46 18.09 28.92
C ASP A 576 -14.34 19.03 29.77
N GLN A 577 -15.05 19.96 29.12
CA GLN A 577 -15.99 20.87 29.75
C GLN A 577 -17.43 20.56 29.38
N LEU A 578 -18.34 20.70 30.34
CA LEU A 578 -19.75 20.88 30.06
C LEU A 578 -20.03 22.35 29.82
N ILE A 579 -20.68 22.62 28.70
CA ILE A 579 -21.09 23.95 28.29
C ILE A 579 -22.62 23.99 28.30
N PHE A 580 -23.18 24.81 29.18
CA PHE A 580 -24.61 25.02 29.28
C PHE A 580 -25.00 26.28 28.50
N GLN A 581 -26.13 26.24 27.80
CA GLN A 581 -26.57 27.37 26.97
C GLN A 581 -27.22 28.49 27.81
N ASP A 582 -27.77 28.15 28.98
CA ASP A 582 -28.41 29.09 29.90
C ASP A 582 -27.73 29.09 31.29
N LEU A 583 -27.99 30.09 32.12
CA LEU A 583 -27.60 30.10 33.54
C LEU A 583 -28.73 29.51 34.40
N GLY A 584 -28.39 28.73 35.43
CA GLY A 584 -29.37 28.16 36.37
C GLY A 584 -28.79 27.08 37.27
N ASP A 585 -29.34 26.94 38.48
CA ASP A 585 -28.88 25.95 39.46
C ASP A 585 -29.19 24.53 39.01
N ARG A 586 -28.14 23.73 38.78
CA ARG A 586 -28.24 22.36 38.28
C ARG A 586 -27.49 21.40 39.17
N LYS A 587 -28.06 20.22 39.35
CA LYS A 587 -27.38 19.06 39.92
C LYS A 587 -26.80 18.22 38.79
N ILE A 588 -25.50 17.99 38.82
CA ILE A 588 -24.76 17.18 37.86
C ILE A 588 -24.36 15.86 38.53
N GLN A 589 -24.71 14.75 37.90
CA GLN A 589 -24.39 13.39 38.33
C GLN A 589 -23.49 12.72 37.29
N LEU A 590 -22.41 12.10 37.74
CA LEU A 590 -21.53 11.25 36.94
C LEU A 590 -21.83 9.79 37.28
N ILE A 591 -22.32 9.02 36.32
CA ILE A 591 -22.83 7.65 36.50
C ILE A 591 -22.02 6.73 35.58
N ASP A 592 -21.55 5.59 36.08
CA ASP A 592 -20.87 4.61 35.22
C ASP A 592 -21.86 3.81 34.35
N PHE A 593 -21.36 3.04 33.38
CA PHE A 593 -22.22 2.25 32.48
C PHE A 593 -22.89 1.05 33.15
N GLN A 594 -22.52 0.72 34.39
CA GLN A 594 -23.22 -0.25 35.23
C GLN A 594 -24.32 0.40 36.07
N GLY A 595 -24.53 1.71 35.94
CA GLY A 595 -25.59 2.46 36.62
C GLY A 595 -25.24 2.95 38.03
N ARG A 596 -23.96 2.87 38.45
CA ARG A 596 -23.51 3.33 39.78
C ARG A 596 -23.12 4.81 39.73
N LEU A 597 -23.60 5.59 40.69
CA LEU A 597 -23.25 7.02 40.84
C LEU A 597 -21.81 7.15 41.34
N GLN A 598 -20.95 7.74 40.52
CA GLN A 598 -19.52 7.94 40.80
C GLN A 598 -19.26 9.30 41.47
N ASN A 599 -20.00 10.34 41.07
CA ASN A 599 -19.89 11.67 41.68
C ASN A 599 -21.19 12.49 41.48
N GLU A 600 -21.45 13.44 42.36
CA GLU A 600 -22.58 14.38 42.26
C GLU A 600 -22.19 15.75 42.84
N PHE A 601 -22.57 16.83 42.15
CA PHE A 601 -22.38 18.20 42.64
C PHE A 601 -23.42 19.17 42.04
N ILE A 602 -23.55 20.36 42.64
CA ILE A 602 -24.44 21.42 42.17
C ILE A 602 -23.62 22.56 41.58
N SER A 603 -24.06 23.11 40.45
CA SER A 603 -23.42 24.25 39.80
C SER A 603 -24.45 25.10 39.06
N SER A 604 -24.25 26.41 39.12
CA SER A 604 -24.93 27.41 38.29
C SER A 604 -24.07 27.94 37.15
N ALA A 605 -22.82 27.47 37.06
CA ALA A 605 -21.86 27.95 36.07
C ALA A 605 -22.28 27.52 34.66
N GLN A 606 -22.04 28.41 33.71
CA GLN A 606 -22.23 28.13 32.29
C GLN A 606 -21.21 27.12 31.75
N PHE A 607 -20.01 27.10 32.34
CA PHE A 607 -18.91 26.21 32.00
C PHE A 607 -18.51 25.43 33.24
N ILE A 608 -18.44 24.10 33.11
CA ILE A 608 -18.04 23.22 34.19
C ILE A 608 -16.92 22.32 33.68
N ASP A 609 -15.73 22.52 34.23
CA ASP A 609 -14.62 21.56 34.11
C ASP A 609 -14.99 20.30 34.87
N LEU A 610 -14.99 19.15 34.18
CA LEU A 610 -15.23 17.89 34.85
C LEU A 610 -13.92 17.23 35.26
N PRO A 611 -13.76 16.84 36.54
CA PRO A 611 -12.59 16.11 37.00
C PRO A 611 -12.69 14.62 36.62
N ILE A 612 -12.90 14.32 35.33
CA ILE A 612 -13.04 12.94 34.85
C ILE A 612 -11.75 12.54 34.14
N GLN A 613 -11.10 11.47 34.62
CA GLN A 613 -9.99 10.83 33.89
C GLN A 613 -10.42 10.49 32.46
N SER A 614 -9.62 10.91 31.47
CA SER A 614 -9.89 10.90 30.02
C SER A 614 -10.31 9.56 29.40
N ASN A 615 -10.33 8.45 30.14
CA ASN A 615 -10.41 7.11 29.55
C ASN A 615 -11.58 6.25 30.07
N ILE A 616 -12.49 6.80 30.87
CA ILE A 616 -13.61 6.01 31.45
C ILE A 616 -14.94 6.43 30.79
N PRO A 617 -15.65 5.51 30.11
CA PRO A 617 -16.99 5.77 29.60
C PRO A 617 -17.95 6.08 30.75
N MET A 618 -18.75 7.12 30.59
CA MET A 618 -19.68 7.53 31.64
C MET A 618 -20.92 8.24 31.13
N ILE A 619 -21.94 8.26 31.96
CA ILE A 619 -23.22 8.90 31.76
C ILE A 619 -23.24 10.15 32.65
N ILE A 620 -23.37 11.32 32.04
CA ILE A 620 -23.57 12.57 32.74
C ILE A 620 -25.05 12.87 32.74
N ARG A 621 -25.64 13.02 33.92
CA ARG A 621 -27.02 13.50 34.07
C ARG A 621 -27.01 14.89 34.69
N ALA A 622 -27.59 15.86 33.99
CA ALA A 622 -27.88 17.18 34.53
C ALA A 622 -29.36 17.25 34.91
N ILE A 623 -29.66 17.80 36.08
CA ILE A 623 -31.01 17.99 36.63
C ILE A 623 -31.15 19.45 37.02
N ASP A 624 -32.15 20.13 36.47
CA ASP A 624 -32.45 21.52 36.79
C ASP A 624 -33.19 21.55 38.13
N LEU A 625 -32.66 22.29 39.10
CA LEU A 625 -33.19 22.24 40.47
C LEU A 625 -34.52 22.97 40.63
N ASN A 626 -34.89 23.85 39.71
CA ASN A 626 -36.14 24.61 39.76
C ASN A 626 -37.29 23.85 39.09
N SER A 627 -37.04 23.32 37.89
CA SER A 627 -38.05 22.64 37.07
C SER A 627 -38.09 21.12 37.28
N GLY A 628 -37.02 20.53 37.83
CA GLY A 628 -36.87 19.07 37.92
C GLY A 628 -36.61 18.39 36.57
N ALA A 629 -36.50 19.15 35.47
CA ALA A 629 -36.17 18.61 34.16
C ALA A 629 -34.79 17.95 34.22
N GLN A 630 -34.61 16.84 33.49
CA GLN A 630 -33.35 16.12 33.43
C GLN A 630 -32.91 15.88 31.98
N LYS A 631 -31.61 15.97 31.74
CA LYS A 631 -31.00 15.56 30.48
C LYS A 631 -29.76 14.73 30.74
N THR A 632 -29.58 13.71 29.92
CA THR A 632 -28.48 12.77 30.06
C THR A 632 -27.61 12.78 28.81
N LEU A 633 -26.29 12.81 29.00
CA LEU A 633 -25.29 12.68 27.94
C LEU A 633 -24.45 11.45 28.22
N LYS A 634 -24.35 10.54 27.25
CA LYS A 634 -23.47 9.38 27.33
C LYS A 634 -22.15 9.71 26.65
N ILE A 635 -21.08 9.77 27.43
CA ILE A 635 -19.74 9.96 26.92
C ILE A 635 -19.08 8.58 26.81
N LYS A 636 -18.86 8.14 25.56
CA LYS A 636 -17.89 7.11 25.24
C LYS A 636 -16.63 7.83 24.83
N ARG A 637 -15.58 7.78 25.65
CA ARG A 637 -14.25 8.22 25.24
C ARG A 637 -13.58 7.02 24.57
N ASN A 638 -13.13 7.18 23.32
CA ASN A 638 -12.30 6.20 22.62
C ASN A 638 -10.86 6.34 23.12
#